data_AF-A0A812TYG7-F1
#
_entry.id   AF-A0A812TYG7-F1
#
_cell.length_a   1.000
_cell.length_b   1.000
_cell.length_c   1.000
_cell.angle_alpha   90.00
_cell.angle_beta   90.00
_cell.angle_gamma   90.00
#
_symmetry.space_group_name_H-M   'P 1'
#
loop_
_entity.id
_entity.type
_entity.pdbx_description
1 polymer ?
#
loop_
_entity_poly.entity_id
_entity_poly.type
_entity_poly.pdbx_seq_one_letter_code
_entity_poly.pdbx_strand_id
1 'polypeptide(L)'
;MLSDNGELEHFIEENNIDENAAALLREAPGSIQRAVLEGGSLRTCRDPSAGCVGRIRKAEKLRRGAPDEASVEDFISTNCLSGKAAATLRSVASPVQRKVLEQGSLRSCRDPNGGCLSRINRAQAATKAPATAASVVYPTRDEIEFFVEDNGLNERAAEALRGVPPAVQHHVLEQGSLRSCREPSAGCIGRIGKAQKQLDPALLAVRHAPPVDEVEDFIADNRLDERAAQALRGAASWVQRQVLDQGSLFTCRDPNAGCIGRLHRAQMSAQADEVESFIQDNGLSARAASLLRSSAPSVQRKVLDQGSLYGTREPSAACVGRIGKLQRMPSRREPRRAREKRGAPSYDEDEEVPLDSEFPAEAVSSQWTEFEAWDDPAPATETLPELLEQFILDNELNNRASSALRGTAEEVQRQVIEQGSLATCREPSAGCIGRIRKAEAALHLPLVEEAHWTPPPQPPERPTAAEPTADELDTFIWENQLNERAADALRASAGMSCLLRSCVAFYASMLGRAETKEGLAGKLEIPASQVLSQGSLASCREPSAGLNGCGNSCIGRIAKAQARNQYHGSPAAGRHPDGDDGVRHQPRRRSLPPSQPWTPSEAEVEQFVEENELNERAADALRSIPAIIQKQVLEQGSLRGCREPSAGCIGRIAKAQRSAHVAEDALQAPSTDELSAFAEQNSIGDRATSILYEAPAAVQRAVLDQGSLQGCRDPGAGCVGRIRKAQEALRNGSPHAGISRKRRRQEEVRSGGPDFHQNGGRGWVDPKLRSAVENFVREFELSERAANTLRQEPPEVQEAVLRGNRGSLHEIVARTQPSFGVGPSKACPVGGGAECGNRTGLPAWLVRSRGAGSRGNIE
;
A
#
# COMPACT_ATOMS: atom_id res chain seq x y z
N MET A 1 -6.10 56.09 14.79
CA MET A 1 -5.81 54.88 15.59
C MET A 1 -6.13 55.13 17.07
N LEU A 2 -7.32 55.64 17.39
CA LEU A 2 -7.78 55.95 18.76
C LEU A 2 -9.33 55.80 18.86
N SER A 3 -9.90 54.88 18.10
CA SER A 3 -11.37 54.71 17.98
C SER A 3 -11.81 53.29 18.34
N ASP A 4 -10.98 52.30 18.01
CA ASP A 4 -11.21 50.86 18.19
C ASP A 4 -11.54 50.48 19.66
N ASN A 5 -10.97 51.17 20.66
CA ASN A 5 -11.24 50.90 22.08
C ASN A 5 -12.72 51.10 22.47
N GLY A 6 -13.43 52.06 21.84
CA GLY A 6 -14.85 52.30 22.15
C GLY A 6 -15.75 51.15 21.69
N GLU A 7 -15.48 50.62 20.49
CA GLU A 7 -16.18 49.45 19.95
C GLU A 7 -15.82 48.17 20.73
N LEU A 8 -14.57 48.06 21.19
CA LEU A 8 -14.08 46.95 22.00
C LEU A 8 -14.76 46.88 23.38
N GLU A 9 -14.74 47.96 24.17
CA GLU A 9 -15.39 47.95 25.48
C GLU A 9 -16.91 47.80 25.34
N HIS A 10 -17.53 48.44 24.34
CA HIS A 10 -18.95 48.24 24.06
C HIS A 10 -19.25 46.76 23.75
N PHE A 11 -18.44 46.07 22.96
CA PHE A 11 -18.62 44.63 22.70
C PHE A 11 -18.46 43.77 23.97
N ILE A 12 -17.56 44.13 24.88
CA ILE A 12 -17.36 43.44 26.17
C ILE A 12 -18.61 43.60 27.06
N GLU A 13 -19.11 44.82 27.21
CA GLU A 13 -20.34 45.15 27.96
C GLU A 13 -21.58 44.49 27.33
N GLU A 14 -21.80 44.68 26.02
CA GLU A 14 -22.99 44.27 25.27
C GLU A 14 -23.19 42.75 25.29
N ASN A 15 -22.10 41.99 25.49
CA ASN A 15 -22.11 40.52 25.51
C ASN A 15 -21.87 39.92 26.91
N ASN A 16 -21.74 40.75 27.96
CA ASN A 16 -21.44 40.33 29.34
C ASN A 16 -20.22 39.38 29.42
N ILE A 17 -19.11 39.76 28.79
CA ILE A 17 -17.86 38.98 28.81
C ILE A 17 -17.17 39.17 30.16
N ASP A 18 -16.71 38.07 30.80
CA ASP A 18 -16.01 38.16 32.09
C ASP A 18 -14.64 38.83 31.96
N GLU A 19 -14.16 39.41 33.07
CA GLU A 19 -12.97 40.26 33.09
C GLU A 19 -11.68 39.55 32.64
N ASN A 20 -11.56 38.22 32.78
CA ASN A 20 -10.39 37.49 32.27
C ASN A 20 -10.46 37.34 30.75
N ALA A 21 -11.64 37.02 30.20
CA ALA A 21 -11.86 36.96 28.77
C ALA A 21 -11.79 38.36 28.12
N ALA A 22 -12.21 39.40 28.83
CA ALA A 22 -12.07 40.80 28.44
C ALA A 22 -10.60 41.25 28.43
N ALA A 23 -9.83 40.97 29.49
CA ALA A 23 -8.40 41.26 29.56
C ALA A 23 -7.63 40.57 28.41
N LEU A 24 -7.88 39.29 28.15
CA LEU A 24 -7.30 38.57 27.01
C LEU A 24 -7.66 39.19 25.65
N LEU A 25 -8.83 39.83 25.52
CA LEU A 25 -9.21 40.55 24.30
C LEU A 25 -8.53 41.92 24.21
N ARG A 26 -8.41 42.66 25.33
CA ARG A 26 -7.71 43.95 25.40
C ARG A 26 -6.21 43.83 25.15
N GLU A 27 -5.57 42.76 25.62
CA GLU A 27 -4.16 42.44 25.37
C GLU A 27 -3.91 41.89 23.95
N ALA A 28 -4.93 41.35 23.29
CA ALA A 28 -4.79 40.81 21.94
C ALA A 28 -4.47 41.92 20.92
N PRO A 29 -3.56 41.70 19.94
CA PRO A 29 -3.30 42.66 18.87
C PRO A 29 -4.56 43.10 18.12
N GLY A 30 -4.63 44.37 17.71
CA GLY A 30 -5.83 44.95 17.07
C GLY A 30 -6.38 44.24 15.82
N SER A 31 -5.56 43.42 15.15
CA SER A 31 -6.03 42.54 14.06
C SER A 31 -6.81 41.30 14.56
N ILE A 32 -6.49 40.81 15.76
CA ILE A 32 -7.27 39.76 16.45
C ILE A 32 -8.52 40.37 17.09
N GLN A 33 -8.43 41.55 17.71
CA GLN A 33 -9.60 42.27 18.24
C GLN A 33 -10.66 42.48 17.15
N ARG A 34 -10.29 43.08 16.01
CA ARG A 34 -11.22 43.25 14.87
C ARG A 34 -11.76 41.92 14.35
N ALA A 35 -10.95 40.86 14.26
CA ALA A 35 -11.44 39.53 13.85
C ALA A 35 -12.38 38.85 14.88
N VAL A 36 -12.39 39.28 16.15
CA VAL A 36 -13.36 38.86 17.16
C VAL A 36 -14.67 39.67 17.02
N LEU A 37 -14.57 40.99 16.81
CA LEU A 37 -15.69 41.91 16.57
C LEU A 37 -16.45 41.58 15.27
N GLU A 38 -15.73 41.35 14.16
CA GLU A 38 -16.26 40.91 12.86
C GLU A 38 -17.05 39.59 12.94
N GLY A 39 -16.89 38.81 14.02
CA GLY A 39 -17.69 37.63 14.29
C GLY A 39 -19.14 37.92 14.73
N GLY A 40 -19.52 39.19 14.95
CA GLY A 40 -20.85 39.61 15.41
C GLY A 40 -21.11 39.32 16.89
N SER A 41 -22.32 39.60 17.39
CA SER A 41 -22.67 39.38 18.81
C SER A 41 -22.41 37.94 19.29
N LEU A 42 -22.08 37.80 20.57
CA LEU A 42 -21.90 36.55 21.32
C LEU A 42 -23.11 36.20 22.21
N ARG A 43 -24.15 37.04 22.27
CA ARG A 43 -25.37 36.81 23.09
C ARG A 43 -26.09 35.47 22.84
N THR A 44 -25.89 34.85 21.67
CA THR A 44 -26.47 33.55 21.31
C THR A 44 -25.61 32.36 21.73
N CYS A 45 -24.39 32.58 22.22
CA CYS A 45 -23.56 31.55 22.81
C CYS A 45 -24.04 31.22 24.23
N ARG A 46 -24.08 29.92 24.58
CA ARG A 46 -24.40 29.44 25.94
C ARG A 46 -23.44 29.99 27.02
N ASP A 47 -22.25 30.38 26.59
CA ASP A 47 -21.20 31.01 27.39
C ASP A 47 -20.51 32.06 26.48
N PRO A 48 -20.77 33.37 26.67
CA PRO A 48 -20.16 34.43 25.86
C PRO A 48 -18.65 34.52 26.05
N SER A 49 -18.13 34.30 27.27
CA SER A 49 -16.70 34.33 27.57
C SER A 49 -15.93 33.22 26.86
N ALA A 50 -16.39 31.98 26.96
CA ALA A 50 -15.80 30.85 26.24
C ALA A 50 -15.93 31.03 24.72
N GLY A 51 -17.03 31.65 24.25
CA GLY A 51 -17.20 32.09 22.87
C GLY A 51 -16.14 33.10 22.44
N CYS A 52 -15.88 34.13 23.25
CA CYS A 52 -14.84 35.15 23.01
C CYS A 52 -13.45 34.52 22.97
N VAL A 53 -13.04 33.78 24.01
CA VAL A 53 -11.74 33.10 24.06
C VAL A 53 -11.59 32.09 22.92
N GLY A 54 -12.67 31.43 22.51
CA GLY A 54 -12.72 30.59 21.31
C GLY A 54 -12.45 31.36 20.01
N ARG A 55 -13.01 32.56 19.86
CA ARG A 55 -12.72 33.45 18.72
C ARG A 55 -11.30 34.01 18.76
N ILE A 56 -10.78 34.42 19.91
CA ILE A 56 -9.38 34.86 20.09
C ILE A 56 -8.44 33.74 19.61
N ARG A 57 -8.57 32.52 20.15
CA ARG A 57 -7.77 31.35 19.75
C ARG A 57 -7.91 31.00 18.26
N LYS A 58 -9.10 31.20 17.67
CA LYS A 58 -9.34 31.02 16.22
C LYS A 58 -8.59 32.08 15.39
N ALA A 59 -8.65 33.34 15.78
CA ALA A 59 -7.95 34.45 15.13
C ALA A 59 -6.41 34.32 15.30
N GLU A 60 -5.93 33.94 16.48
CA GLU A 60 -4.53 33.57 16.72
C GLU A 60 -4.07 32.41 15.83
N LYS A 61 -4.88 31.35 15.69
CA LYS A 61 -4.55 30.20 14.83
C LYS A 61 -4.52 30.59 13.35
N LEU A 62 -5.39 31.50 12.92
CA LEU A 62 -5.35 32.09 11.57
C LEU A 62 -4.08 32.96 11.39
N ARG A 63 -3.75 33.80 12.37
CA ARG A 63 -2.55 34.65 12.38
C ARG A 63 -1.25 33.85 12.41
N ARG A 64 -1.13 32.81 13.24
CA ARG A 64 0.01 31.86 13.26
C ARG A 64 0.19 31.10 11.94
N GLY A 65 -0.83 31.09 11.09
CA GLY A 65 -0.71 30.59 9.72
C GLY A 65 -0.46 31.69 8.68
N ALA A 66 -0.77 32.95 8.92
CA ALA A 66 -0.48 33.99 7.94
C ALA A 66 1.04 34.15 7.83
N PRO A 67 1.65 34.09 6.62
CA PRO A 67 3.02 34.55 6.47
C PRO A 67 3.05 36.02 6.88
N ASP A 68 4.04 36.42 7.66
CA ASP A 68 4.26 37.82 7.95
C ASP A 68 4.77 38.54 6.69
N GLU A 69 4.55 39.86 6.66
CA GLU A 69 4.97 40.70 5.54
C GLU A 69 6.49 40.62 5.32
N ALA A 70 7.26 40.42 6.40
CA ALA A 70 8.69 40.16 6.34
C ALA A 70 9.05 38.86 5.58
N SER A 71 8.35 37.73 5.79
CA SER A 71 8.58 36.51 5.00
C SER A 71 8.19 36.71 3.53
N VAL A 72 7.18 37.53 3.22
CA VAL A 72 6.80 37.83 1.83
C VAL A 72 7.88 38.68 1.15
N GLU A 73 8.45 39.68 1.83
CA GLU A 73 9.53 40.51 1.31
C GLU A 73 10.89 39.80 1.25
N ASP A 74 11.22 38.93 2.22
CA ASP A 74 12.37 38.01 2.08
C ASP A 74 12.15 37.10 0.87
N PHE A 75 10.99 36.47 0.72
CA PHE A 75 10.73 35.62 -0.45
C PHE A 75 10.82 36.39 -1.78
N ILE A 76 10.39 37.65 -1.82
CA ILE A 76 10.52 38.51 -3.02
C ILE A 76 11.98 38.84 -3.30
N SER A 77 12.74 39.28 -2.31
CA SER A 77 14.15 39.67 -2.46
C SER A 77 15.07 38.46 -2.69
N THR A 78 14.95 37.41 -1.88
CA THR A 78 15.70 36.14 -2.01
C THR A 78 15.46 35.45 -3.36
N ASN A 79 14.34 35.68 -4.04
CA ASN A 79 14.07 35.11 -5.37
C ASN A 79 14.13 36.16 -6.51
N CYS A 80 14.60 37.38 -6.23
CA CYS A 80 14.73 38.49 -7.16
C CYS A 80 13.43 38.78 -7.97
N LEU A 81 12.27 38.64 -7.33
CA LEU A 81 10.97 38.87 -7.95
C LEU A 81 10.73 40.37 -8.16
N SER A 82 10.21 40.75 -9.33
CA SER A 82 10.08 42.15 -9.73
C SER A 82 8.76 42.45 -10.44
N GLY A 83 8.44 43.74 -10.55
CA GLY A 83 7.25 44.25 -11.24
C GLY A 83 5.97 43.52 -10.85
N LYS A 84 5.29 42.95 -11.85
CA LYS A 84 3.99 42.30 -11.69
C LYS A 84 4.00 41.10 -10.75
N ALA A 85 5.08 40.31 -10.71
CA ALA A 85 5.10 39.10 -9.87
C ALA A 85 5.14 39.46 -8.37
N ALA A 86 6.06 40.34 -7.97
CA ALA A 86 6.16 40.84 -6.61
C ALA A 86 4.88 41.58 -6.16
N ALA A 87 4.34 42.47 -7.02
CA ALA A 87 3.10 43.18 -6.74
C ALA A 87 1.91 42.23 -6.56
N THR A 88 1.78 41.20 -7.41
CA THR A 88 0.71 40.20 -7.31
C THR A 88 0.86 39.36 -6.03
N LEU A 89 2.09 38.98 -5.65
CA LEU A 89 2.31 38.20 -4.42
C LEU A 89 1.92 38.98 -3.16
N ARG A 90 2.22 40.29 -3.11
CA ARG A 90 1.76 41.18 -2.02
C ARG A 90 0.24 41.31 -1.96
N SER A 91 -0.43 41.40 -3.11
CA SER A 91 -1.87 41.68 -3.18
C SER A 91 -2.80 40.47 -3.01
N VAL A 92 -2.28 39.22 -3.09
CA VAL A 92 -3.13 38.02 -2.91
C VAL A 92 -3.30 37.65 -1.45
N ALA A 93 -4.48 37.13 -1.10
CA ALA A 93 -4.83 36.78 0.28
C ALA A 93 -3.82 35.81 0.93
N SER A 94 -3.57 35.97 2.23
CA SER A 94 -2.53 35.27 2.99
C SER A 94 -2.53 33.72 2.88
N PRO A 95 -3.66 33.01 2.72
CA PRO A 95 -3.65 31.57 2.43
C PRO A 95 -3.01 31.22 1.07
N VAL A 96 -3.11 32.11 0.08
CA VAL A 96 -2.45 31.99 -1.23
C VAL A 96 -0.96 32.25 -1.08
N GLN A 97 -0.59 33.33 -0.40
CA GLN A 97 0.81 33.68 -0.11
C GLN A 97 1.54 32.50 0.56
N ARG A 98 0.94 31.95 1.63
CA ARG A 98 1.48 30.78 2.33
C ARG A 98 1.77 29.62 1.37
N LYS A 99 0.80 29.22 0.55
CA LYS A 99 0.96 28.13 -0.42
C LYS A 99 2.03 28.40 -1.48
N VAL A 100 2.39 29.66 -1.76
CA VAL A 100 3.49 30.02 -2.68
C VAL A 100 4.85 29.91 -1.99
N LEU A 101 4.95 30.35 -0.73
CA LEU A 101 6.15 30.25 0.11
C LEU A 101 6.46 28.78 0.51
N GLU A 102 5.44 28.01 0.88
CA GLU A 102 5.52 26.56 1.21
C GLU A 102 6.16 25.73 0.09
N GLN A 103 6.08 26.18 -1.17
CA GLN A 103 6.71 25.53 -2.33
C GLN A 103 8.23 25.85 -2.45
N GLY A 104 8.84 26.51 -1.47
CA GLY A 104 10.29 26.74 -1.37
C GLY A 104 10.83 27.78 -2.37
N SER A 105 12.15 27.94 -2.44
CA SER A 105 12.78 28.92 -3.34
C SER A 105 12.44 28.71 -4.83
N LEU A 106 12.46 29.81 -5.58
CA LEU A 106 12.35 29.87 -7.04
C LEU A 106 13.72 30.07 -7.73
N ARG A 107 14.85 30.13 -6.99
CA ARG A 107 16.21 30.35 -7.53
C ARG A 107 16.64 29.31 -8.58
N SER A 108 16.03 28.13 -8.60
CA SER A 108 16.27 27.07 -9.61
C SER A 108 15.37 27.18 -10.85
N CYS A 109 14.41 28.11 -10.89
CA CYS A 109 13.55 28.34 -12.03
C CYS A 109 14.23 29.26 -13.06
N ARG A 110 14.18 28.89 -14.34
CA ARG A 110 14.72 29.71 -15.46
C ARG A 110 14.06 31.09 -15.59
N ASP A 111 12.83 31.22 -15.09
CA ASP A 111 12.15 32.49 -14.84
C ASP A 111 11.46 32.44 -13.46
N PRO A 112 11.99 33.12 -12.44
CA PRO A 112 11.36 33.23 -11.12
C PRO A 112 10.02 33.98 -11.15
N ASN A 113 9.80 34.93 -12.05
CA ASN A 113 8.60 35.76 -12.08
C ASN A 113 7.40 34.99 -12.64
N GLY A 114 7.56 34.34 -13.80
CA GLY A 114 6.58 33.40 -14.35
C GLY A 114 6.37 32.18 -13.45
N GLY A 115 7.43 31.70 -12.79
CA GLY A 115 7.36 30.67 -11.75
C GLY A 115 6.47 31.09 -10.58
N CYS A 116 6.67 32.28 -10.03
CA CYS A 116 5.86 32.86 -8.95
C CYS A 116 4.38 32.99 -9.37
N LEU A 117 4.10 33.61 -10.53
CA LEU A 117 2.73 33.79 -11.03
C LEU A 117 2.01 32.44 -11.26
N SER A 118 2.72 31.43 -11.78
CA SER A 118 2.18 30.07 -11.94
C SER A 118 1.84 29.42 -10.59
N ARG A 119 2.70 29.59 -9.57
CA ARG A 119 2.41 29.15 -8.20
C ARG A 119 1.23 29.89 -7.58
N ILE A 120 1.13 31.22 -7.78
CA ILE A 120 0.01 32.04 -7.29
C ILE A 120 -1.31 31.52 -7.89
N ASN A 121 -1.38 31.31 -9.21
CA ASN A 121 -2.59 30.81 -9.86
C ASN A 121 -2.99 29.42 -9.35
N ARG A 122 -2.01 28.50 -9.16
CA ARG A 122 -2.27 27.17 -8.58
C ARG A 122 -2.72 27.26 -7.12
N ALA A 123 -2.10 28.13 -6.33
CA ALA A 123 -2.48 28.37 -4.94
C ALA A 123 -3.90 28.97 -4.84
N GLN A 124 -4.23 29.95 -5.68
CA GLN A 124 -5.57 30.53 -5.77
C GLN A 124 -6.63 29.49 -6.12
N ALA A 125 -6.40 28.64 -7.12
CA ALA A 125 -7.31 27.54 -7.44
C ALA A 125 -7.48 26.60 -6.23
N ALA A 126 -6.37 26.23 -5.58
CA ALA A 126 -6.35 25.41 -4.37
C ALA A 126 -6.80 26.14 -3.07
N THR A 127 -7.27 27.38 -3.15
CA THR A 127 -7.97 28.10 -2.05
C THR A 127 -9.37 28.57 -2.44
N LYS A 128 -9.70 28.63 -3.73
CA LYS A 128 -11.06 28.78 -4.25
C LYS A 128 -11.85 27.48 -4.24
N ALA A 129 -11.17 26.33 -4.17
CA ALA A 129 -11.80 25.05 -3.84
C ALA A 129 -12.62 25.22 -2.54
N PRO A 130 -13.96 25.10 -2.58
CA PRO A 130 -14.82 25.59 -1.51
C PRO A 130 -14.76 24.70 -0.28
N ALA A 131 -14.69 25.32 0.91
CA ALA A 131 -14.74 24.61 2.19
C ALA A 131 -16.16 24.14 2.58
N THR A 132 -17.17 24.39 1.73
CA THR A 132 -18.55 23.92 1.87
C THR A 132 -18.73 22.60 1.13
N ALA A 133 -18.61 21.48 1.84
CA ALA A 133 -18.86 20.13 1.32
C ALA A 133 -20.37 19.82 1.16
N ALA A 134 -21.13 20.75 0.60
CA ALA A 134 -22.58 20.66 0.39
C ALA A 134 -22.92 21.18 -1.02
N SER A 135 -23.67 20.38 -1.78
CA SER A 135 -24.01 20.61 -3.19
C SER A 135 -22.82 20.84 -4.12
N VAL A 136 -22.18 19.75 -4.56
CA VAL A 136 -21.52 19.76 -5.88
C VAL A 136 -22.64 19.71 -6.91
N VAL A 137 -22.97 20.85 -7.52
CA VAL A 137 -23.94 20.91 -8.61
C VAL A 137 -23.42 20.03 -9.75
N TYR A 138 -24.21 19.05 -10.15
CA TYR A 138 -23.93 18.24 -11.33
C TYR A 138 -24.50 18.96 -12.56
N PRO A 139 -23.84 18.88 -13.73
CA PRO A 139 -24.42 19.40 -14.95
C PRO A 139 -25.72 18.66 -15.25
N THR A 140 -26.77 19.42 -15.49
CA THR A 140 -28.05 18.89 -15.99
C THR A 140 -27.87 18.33 -17.40
N ARG A 141 -28.82 17.50 -17.84
CA ARG A 141 -28.83 17.01 -19.22
C ARG A 141 -28.85 18.17 -20.22
N ASP A 142 -29.64 19.19 -19.94
CA ASP A 142 -29.82 20.34 -20.82
C ASP A 142 -28.52 21.17 -20.97
N GLU A 143 -27.73 21.31 -19.90
CA GLU A 143 -26.38 21.91 -19.97
C GLU A 143 -25.40 21.06 -20.81
N ILE A 144 -25.53 19.74 -20.81
CA ILE A 144 -24.71 18.83 -21.62
C ILE A 144 -25.10 18.91 -23.10
N GLU A 145 -26.40 18.86 -23.42
CA GLU A 145 -26.86 19.00 -24.81
C GLU A 145 -26.56 20.41 -25.35
N PHE A 146 -26.76 21.47 -24.55
CA PHE A 146 -26.33 22.83 -24.91
C PHE A 146 -24.83 22.93 -25.17
N PHE A 147 -23.99 22.24 -24.38
CA PHE A 147 -22.55 22.18 -24.63
C PHE A 147 -22.20 21.41 -25.92
N VAL A 148 -22.95 20.34 -26.24
CA VAL A 148 -22.83 19.59 -27.51
C VAL A 148 -23.18 20.46 -28.70
N GLU A 149 -24.30 21.18 -28.64
CA GLU A 149 -24.79 22.07 -29.70
C GLU A 149 -23.90 23.31 -29.89
N ASP A 150 -23.55 24.03 -28.81
CA ASP A 150 -22.67 25.22 -28.84
C ASP A 150 -21.34 24.91 -29.53
N ASN A 151 -20.82 23.70 -29.32
CA ASN A 151 -19.48 23.32 -29.77
C ASN A 151 -19.48 22.47 -31.05
N GLY A 152 -20.65 22.20 -31.64
CA GLY A 152 -20.77 21.38 -32.85
C GLY A 152 -20.10 20.01 -32.69
N LEU A 153 -20.30 19.36 -31.54
CA LEU A 153 -19.70 18.04 -31.29
C LEU A 153 -20.39 16.99 -32.16
N ASN A 154 -19.60 16.11 -32.78
CA ASN A 154 -20.16 14.98 -33.53
C ASN A 154 -20.74 13.94 -32.56
N GLU A 155 -21.65 13.09 -33.06
CA GLU A 155 -22.41 12.17 -32.21
C GLU A 155 -21.50 11.28 -31.34
N ARG A 156 -20.38 10.81 -31.88
CA ARG A 156 -19.40 10.01 -31.13
C ARG A 156 -18.75 10.77 -29.96
N ALA A 157 -18.52 12.07 -30.09
CA ALA A 157 -18.01 12.90 -29.01
C ALA A 157 -19.12 13.32 -28.02
N ALA A 158 -20.35 13.51 -28.50
CA ALA A 158 -21.52 13.78 -27.67
C ALA A 158 -21.89 12.55 -26.82
N GLU A 159 -22.02 11.37 -27.42
CA GLU A 159 -22.24 10.08 -26.75
C GLU A 159 -21.12 9.76 -25.74
N ALA A 160 -19.85 10.02 -26.11
CA ALA A 160 -18.74 9.89 -25.17
C ALA A 160 -18.81 10.88 -23.99
N LEU A 161 -19.37 12.08 -24.16
CA LEU A 161 -19.61 13.03 -23.07
C LEU A 161 -20.80 12.62 -22.20
N ARG A 162 -21.93 12.22 -22.81
CA ARG A 162 -23.13 11.72 -22.11
C ARG A 162 -22.83 10.44 -21.30
N GLY A 163 -21.95 9.57 -21.80
CA GLY A 163 -21.61 8.28 -21.18
C GLY A 163 -20.52 8.31 -20.10
N VAL A 164 -19.82 9.43 -19.87
CA VAL A 164 -18.84 9.53 -18.77
C VAL A 164 -19.47 10.09 -17.48
N PRO A 165 -18.92 9.77 -16.29
CA PRO A 165 -19.54 10.14 -15.02
C PRO A 165 -19.80 11.64 -14.87
N PRO A 166 -20.86 12.08 -14.16
CA PRO A 166 -21.20 13.50 -13.99
C PRO A 166 -20.08 14.40 -13.45
N ALA A 167 -19.13 13.86 -12.69
CA ALA A 167 -17.92 14.59 -12.27
C ALA A 167 -16.95 14.86 -13.44
N VAL A 168 -16.83 13.92 -14.38
CA VAL A 168 -16.05 14.07 -15.62
C VAL A 168 -16.76 15.07 -16.54
N GLN A 169 -18.09 14.98 -16.68
CA GLN A 169 -18.90 15.93 -17.44
C GLN A 169 -18.71 17.36 -16.91
N HIS A 170 -18.90 17.58 -15.60
CA HIS A 170 -18.67 18.89 -14.96
C HIS A 170 -17.28 19.42 -15.31
N HIS A 171 -16.24 18.62 -15.16
CA HIS A 171 -14.87 19.06 -15.40
C HIS A 171 -14.53 19.31 -16.88
N VAL A 172 -15.30 18.75 -17.83
CA VAL A 172 -15.18 19.05 -19.27
C VAL A 172 -15.87 20.37 -19.61
N LEU A 173 -17.05 20.64 -19.02
CA LEU A 173 -17.81 21.89 -19.16
C LEU A 173 -17.11 23.07 -18.46
N GLU A 174 -16.57 22.85 -17.25
CA GLU A 174 -15.81 23.82 -16.44
C GLU A 174 -14.55 24.35 -17.17
N GLN A 175 -14.00 23.57 -18.10
CA GLN A 175 -12.91 24.02 -18.98
C GLN A 175 -13.38 24.98 -20.12
N GLY A 176 -14.65 25.41 -20.12
CA GLY A 176 -15.23 26.42 -21.01
C GLY A 176 -15.54 25.92 -22.41
N SER A 177 -15.98 26.81 -23.31
CA SER A 177 -16.26 26.44 -24.71
C SER A 177 -15.05 25.82 -25.43
N LEU A 178 -15.32 24.97 -26.41
CA LEU A 178 -14.39 24.33 -27.34
C LEU A 178 -14.36 25.01 -28.72
N ARG A 179 -15.19 26.04 -28.98
CA ARG A 179 -15.26 26.79 -30.26
C ARG A 179 -13.91 27.34 -30.76
N SER A 180 -12.92 27.51 -29.89
CA SER A 180 -11.55 27.95 -30.23
C SER A 180 -10.59 26.81 -30.61
N CYS A 181 -11.00 25.55 -30.45
CA CYS A 181 -10.24 24.39 -30.89
C CYS A 181 -10.49 24.12 -32.39
N ARG A 182 -9.43 23.84 -33.15
CA ARG A 182 -9.49 23.47 -34.58
C ARG A 182 -10.43 22.29 -34.86
N GLU A 183 -10.54 21.36 -33.92
CA GLU A 183 -11.42 20.20 -33.97
C GLU A 183 -12.09 20.03 -32.58
N PRO A 184 -13.30 20.59 -32.36
CA PRO A 184 -13.92 20.61 -31.03
C PRO A 184 -14.29 19.20 -30.53
N SER A 185 -14.67 18.28 -31.42
CA SER A 185 -14.94 16.86 -31.07
C SER A 185 -13.69 16.14 -30.54
N ALA A 186 -12.53 16.34 -31.18
CA ALA A 186 -11.25 15.80 -30.69
C ALA A 186 -10.81 16.48 -29.39
N GLY A 187 -11.05 17.80 -29.27
CA GLY A 187 -10.85 18.56 -28.04
C GLY A 187 -11.68 18.03 -26.87
N CYS A 188 -12.96 17.72 -27.07
CA CYS A 188 -13.84 17.14 -26.07
C CYS A 188 -13.31 15.79 -25.55
N ILE A 189 -13.02 14.85 -26.44
CA ILE A 189 -12.47 13.53 -26.07
C ILE A 189 -11.10 13.68 -25.38
N GLY A 190 -10.27 14.63 -25.82
CA GLY A 190 -9.01 14.99 -25.15
C GLY A 190 -9.19 15.53 -23.74
N ARG A 191 -10.23 16.35 -23.49
CA ARG A 191 -10.60 16.81 -22.15
C ARG A 191 -11.16 15.67 -21.28
N ILE A 192 -12.03 14.82 -21.82
CA ILE A 192 -12.58 13.63 -21.13
C ILE A 192 -11.43 12.72 -20.64
N GLY A 193 -10.54 12.32 -21.55
CA GLY A 193 -9.40 11.45 -21.24
C GLY A 193 -8.29 12.10 -20.39
N LYS A 194 -8.39 13.41 -20.12
CA LYS A 194 -7.57 14.16 -19.16
C LYS A 194 -8.28 14.25 -17.80
N ALA A 195 -9.57 14.59 -17.79
CA ALA A 195 -10.43 14.63 -16.60
C ALA A 195 -10.43 13.29 -15.87
N GLN A 196 -10.60 12.17 -16.59
CA GLN A 196 -10.51 10.80 -16.06
C GLN A 196 -9.14 10.44 -15.44
N LYS A 197 -8.07 11.22 -15.69
CA LYS A 197 -6.73 11.04 -15.12
C LYS A 197 -6.39 12.05 -14.03
N GLN A 198 -7.23 13.08 -13.85
CA GLN A 198 -7.04 14.15 -12.85
C GLN A 198 -8.05 14.05 -11.71
N LEU A 199 -9.23 13.50 -11.97
CA LEU A 199 -10.17 13.07 -10.94
C LEU A 199 -9.66 11.75 -10.35
N ASP A 200 -9.63 11.69 -9.02
CA ASP A 200 -9.17 10.52 -8.27
C ASP A 200 -10.03 9.28 -8.61
N PRO A 201 -9.44 8.10 -8.89
CA PRO A 201 -10.19 6.86 -9.05
C PRO A 201 -11.17 6.58 -7.91
N ALA A 202 -10.87 6.97 -6.67
CA ALA A 202 -11.79 6.88 -5.54
C ALA A 202 -13.01 7.81 -5.72
N LEU A 203 -12.82 9.06 -6.17
CA LEU A 203 -13.92 10.00 -6.44
C LEU A 203 -14.77 9.61 -7.67
N LEU A 204 -14.18 8.88 -8.62
CA LEU A 204 -14.90 8.28 -9.73
C LEU A 204 -15.72 7.06 -9.26
N ALA A 205 -15.12 6.15 -8.48
CA ALA A 205 -15.80 4.96 -7.96
C ALA A 205 -16.92 5.27 -6.96
N VAL A 206 -16.72 6.25 -6.06
CA VAL A 206 -17.70 6.68 -5.04
C VAL A 206 -19.00 7.25 -5.66
N ARG A 207 -19.00 7.60 -6.95
CA ARG A 207 -20.14 8.25 -7.62
C ARG A 207 -20.94 7.36 -8.58
N HIS A 208 -20.60 6.08 -8.72
CA HIS A 208 -21.47 5.10 -9.38
C HIS A 208 -22.47 4.47 -8.40
N ALA A 209 -23.20 5.32 -7.68
CA ALA A 209 -24.42 4.88 -7.02
C ALA A 209 -25.50 4.65 -8.10
N PRO A 210 -26.19 3.50 -8.13
CA PRO A 210 -27.39 3.38 -8.93
C PRO A 210 -28.44 4.38 -8.39
N PRO A 211 -29.24 5.03 -9.25
CA PRO A 211 -30.43 5.74 -8.78
C PRO A 211 -31.33 4.76 -8.02
N VAL A 212 -32.04 5.26 -7.01
CA VAL A 212 -32.90 4.42 -6.15
C VAL A 212 -33.91 3.63 -6.98
N ASP A 213 -34.44 4.24 -8.03
CA ASP A 213 -35.39 3.64 -8.97
C ASP A 213 -34.81 2.37 -9.64
N GLU A 214 -33.54 2.36 -10.07
CA GLU A 214 -32.89 1.17 -10.67
C GLU A 214 -32.72 0.03 -9.64
N VAL A 215 -32.60 0.35 -8.35
CA VAL A 215 -32.54 -0.65 -7.27
C VAL A 215 -33.93 -1.23 -6.99
N GLU A 216 -34.97 -0.40 -6.96
CA GLU A 216 -36.36 -0.84 -6.73
C GLU A 216 -36.93 -1.58 -7.95
N ASP A 217 -36.65 -1.14 -9.18
CA ASP A 217 -36.97 -1.86 -10.42
C ASP A 217 -36.36 -3.26 -10.40
N PHE A 218 -35.09 -3.39 -10.00
CA PHE A 218 -34.43 -4.70 -9.87
C PHE A 218 -35.03 -5.57 -8.76
N ILE A 219 -35.47 -4.97 -7.65
CA ILE A 219 -36.19 -5.68 -6.56
C ILE A 219 -37.54 -6.20 -7.08
N ALA A 220 -38.28 -5.39 -7.84
CA ALA A 220 -39.59 -5.72 -8.40
C ALA A 220 -39.51 -6.79 -9.50
N ASP A 221 -38.65 -6.60 -10.51
CA ASP A 221 -38.45 -7.54 -11.62
C ASP A 221 -38.10 -8.94 -11.11
N ASN A 222 -37.11 -9.02 -10.22
CA ASN A 222 -36.59 -10.28 -9.70
C ASN A 222 -37.41 -10.81 -8.51
N ARG A 223 -38.47 -10.10 -8.11
CA ARG A 223 -39.41 -10.45 -7.02
C ARG A 223 -38.71 -10.82 -5.72
N LEU A 224 -37.77 -9.95 -5.29
CA LEU A 224 -37.01 -10.18 -4.08
C LEU A 224 -37.90 -10.04 -2.83
N ASP A 225 -37.66 -10.90 -1.84
CA ASP A 225 -38.28 -10.78 -0.52
C ASP A 225 -37.73 -9.55 0.22
N GLU A 226 -38.47 -9.05 1.21
CA GLU A 226 -38.10 -7.82 1.91
C GLU A 226 -36.75 -7.92 2.65
N ARG A 227 -36.28 -9.13 2.98
CA ARG A 227 -34.95 -9.33 3.58
C ARG A 227 -33.83 -9.22 2.54
N ALA A 228 -34.03 -9.77 1.35
CA ALA A 228 -33.10 -9.62 0.22
C ALA A 228 -33.09 -8.19 -0.33
N ALA A 229 -34.27 -7.57 -0.43
CA ALA A 229 -34.45 -6.17 -0.81
C ALA A 229 -33.77 -5.23 0.20
N GLN A 230 -34.04 -5.36 1.50
CA GLN A 230 -33.42 -4.52 2.53
C GLN A 230 -31.91 -4.74 2.65
N ALA A 231 -31.41 -5.96 2.38
CA ALA A 231 -29.97 -6.22 2.30
C ALA A 231 -29.31 -5.53 1.08
N LEU A 232 -30.01 -5.42 -0.06
CA LEU A 232 -29.55 -4.68 -1.22
C LEU A 232 -29.60 -3.16 -0.96
N ARG A 233 -30.76 -2.63 -0.53
CA ARG A 233 -30.97 -1.21 -0.17
C ARG A 233 -29.95 -0.72 0.88
N GLY A 234 -29.64 -1.54 1.89
CA GLY A 234 -28.71 -1.22 2.96
C GLY A 234 -27.23 -1.43 2.64
N ALA A 235 -26.87 -1.96 1.47
CA ALA A 235 -25.48 -2.11 1.06
C ALA A 235 -24.90 -0.80 0.53
N ALA A 236 -23.56 -0.68 0.54
CA ALA A 236 -22.89 0.47 -0.08
C ALA A 236 -23.20 0.52 -1.59
N SER A 237 -23.33 1.72 -2.14
CA SER A 237 -23.95 1.93 -3.47
C SER A 237 -23.18 1.29 -4.64
N TRP A 238 -21.86 1.19 -4.55
CA TRP A 238 -21.05 0.43 -5.51
C TRP A 238 -21.31 -1.08 -5.44
N VAL A 239 -21.71 -1.64 -4.28
CA VAL A 239 -22.12 -3.04 -4.13
C VAL A 239 -23.40 -3.27 -4.89
N GLN A 240 -24.38 -2.36 -4.75
CA GLN A 240 -25.65 -2.39 -5.46
C GLN A 240 -25.38 -2.39 -6.98
N ARG A 241 -24.56 -1.45 -7.47
CA ARG A 241 -24.10 -1.40 -8.87
C ARG A 241 -23.49 -2.74 -9.32
N GLN A 242 -22.58 -3.33 -8.55
CA GLN A 242 -21.95 -4.60 -8.90
C GLN A 242 -22.93 -5.80 -8.87
N VAL A 243 -24.03 -5.74 -8.11
CA VAL A 243 -25.12 -6.76 -8.14
C VAL A 243 -26.03 -6.58 -9.36
N LEU A 244 -26.35 -5.33 -9.71
CA LEU A 244 -27.12 -4.92 -10.89
C LEU A 244 -26.40 -5.28 -12.20
N ASP A 245 -25.11 -4.96 -12.29
CA ASP A 245 -24.27 -5.22 -13.48
C ASP A 245 -24.05 -6.73 -13.76
N GLN A 246 -24.40 -7.61 -12.81
CA GLN A 246 -24.49 -9.06 -13.03
C GLN A 246 -25.80 -9.49 -13.74
N GLY A 247 -26.64 -8.55 -14.19
CA GLY A 247 -27.88 -8.78 -14.95
C GLY A 247 -29.04 -9.31 -14.10
N SER A 248 -30.13 -9.77 -14.73
CA SER A 248 -31.27 -10.36 -13.99
C SER A 248 -30.89 -11.63 -13.19
N LEU A 249 -31.69 -11.94 -12.16
CA LEU A 249 -31.65 -13.15 -11.34
C LEU A 249 -32.62 -14.25 -11.81
N PHE A 250 -33.40 -14.07 -12.88
CA PHE A 250 -34.37 -15.09 -13.38
C PHE A 250 -33.74 -16.47 -13.69
N THR A 251 -32.43 -16.54 -13.92
CA THR A 251 -31.70 -17.80 -14.12
C THR A 251 -31.28 -18.50 -12.82
N CYS A 252 -31.45 -17.86 -11.66
CA CYS A 252 -31.22 -18.47 -10.35
C CYS A 252 -32.45 -19.27 -9.90
N ARG A 253 -32.24 -20.49 -9.40
CA ARG A 253 -33.30 -21.35 -8.82
C ARG A 253 -34.04 -20.70 -7.64
N ASP A 254 -33.37 -19.76 -6.97
CA ASP A 254 -33.91 -18.87 -5.94
C ASP A 254 -33.28 -17.49 -6.15
N PRO A 255 -34.07 -16.44 -6.47
CA PRO A 255 -33.54 -15.09 -6.70
C PRO A 255 -33.10 -14.42 -5.39
N ASN A 256 -33.64 -14.80 -4.22
CA ASN A 256 -33.25 -14.23 -2.93
C ASN A 256 -31.88 -14.72 -2.50
N ALA A 257 -31.66 -16.04 -2.51
CA ALA A 257 -30.33 -16.62 -2.33
C ALA A 257 -29.35 -16.17 -3.43
N GLY A 258 -29.84 -15.98 -4.66
CA GLY A 258 -29.07 -15.41 -5.77
C GLY A 258 -28.57 -13.99 -5.47
N CYS A 259 -29.47 -13.09 -5.04
CA CYS A 259 -29.16 -11.71 -4.69
C CYS A 259 -28.16 -11.65 -3.53
N ILE A 260 -28.45 -12.31 -2.40
CA ILE A 260 -27.55 -12.36 -1.24
C ILE A 260 -26.19 -12.95 -1.60
N GLY A 261 -26.16 -13.99 -2.44
CA GLY A 261 -24.92 -14.59 -2.95
C GLY A 261 -24.10 -13.65 -3.85
N ARG A 262 -24.75 -12.81 -4.67
CA ARG A 262 -24.06 -11.75 -5.43
C ARG A 262 -23.57 -10.63 -4.52
N LEU A 263 -24.40 -10.18 -3.58
CA LEU A 263 -24.10 -9.12 -2.61
C LEU A 263 -22.85 -9.46 -1.80
N HIS A 264 -22.76 -10.69 -1.29
CA HIS A 264 -21.59 -11.17 -0.55
C HIS A 264 -20.34 -11.29 -1.44
N ARG A 265 -20.48 -11.69 -2.72
CA ARG A 265 -19.34 -11.68 -3.67
C ARG A 265 -18.85 -10.27 -3.97
N ALA A 266 -19.76 -9.31 -4.15
CA ALA A 266 -19.42 -7.91 -4.38
C ALA A 266 -18.71 -7.29 -3.15
N GLN A 267 -19.26 -7.51 -1.95
CA GLN A 267 -18.63 -7.10 -0.68
C GLN A 267 -17.22 -7.69 -0.51
N MET A 268 -17.02 -8.97 -0.83
CA MET A 268 -15.69 -9.60 -0.81
C MET A 268 -14.76 -9.08 -1.90
N SER A 269 -15.29 -8.66 -3.07
CA SER A 269 -14.51 -8.06 -4.16
C SER A 269 -13.86 -6.76 -3.72
N ALA A 270 -14.64 -5.73 -3.37
CA ALA A 270 -14.01 -4.47 -2.99
C ALA A 270 -13.35 -4.50 -1.61
N GLN A 271 -13.65 -5.47 -0.74
CA GLN A 271 -12.78 -5.68 0.43
C GLN A 271 -11.37 -6.16 0.03
N ALA A 272 -11.23 -6.93 -1.05
CA ALA A 272 -9.91 -7.23 -1.62
C ALA A 272 -9.28 -5.98 -2.24
N ASP A 273 -10.05 -5.14 -2.96
CA ASP A 273 -9.55 -3.90 -3.55
C ASP A 273 -9.15 -2.84 -2.49
N GLU A 274 -9.93 -2.71 -1.40
CA GLU A 274 -9.59 -1.92 -0.20
C GLU A 274 -8.25 -2.40 0.41
N VAL A 275 -8.05 -3.72 0.49
CA VAL A 275 -6.80 -4.33 0.98
C VAL A 275 -5.63 -4.07 0.02
N GLU A 276 -5.82 -4.13 -1.30
CA GLU A 276 -4.78 -3.83 -2.28
C GLU A 276 -4.39 -2.34 -2.28
N SER A 277 -5.35 -1.41 -2.21
CA SER A 277 -5.06 0.02 -2.04
C SER A 277 -4.26 0.24 -0.77
N PHE A 278 -4.71 -0.30 0.37
CA PHE A 278 -3.99 -0.19 1.63
C PHE A 278 -2.57 -0.78 1.58
N ILE A 279 -2.36 -1.86 0.83
CA ILE A 279 -1.01 -2.44 0.58
C ILE A 279 -0.14 -1.47 -0.22
N GLN A 280 -0.70 -0.84 -1.26
CA GLN A 280 -0.01 0.10 -2.14
C GLN A 280 0.31 1.42 -1.43
N ASP A 281 -0.70 2.07 -0.83
CA ASP A 281 -0.63 3.40 -0.22
C ASP A 281 0.31 3.45 0.99
N ASN A 282 0.48 2.32 1.69
CA ASN A 282 1.37 2.20 2.83
C ASN A 282 2.71 1.50 2.48
N GLY A 283 2.96 1.21 1.19
CA GLY A 283 4.22 0.61 0.71
C GLY A 283 4.56 -0.72 1.38
N LEU A 284 3.57 -1.60 1.59
CA LEU A 284 3.76 -2.82 2.38
C LEU A 284 4.64 -3.85 1.65
N SER A 285 5.63 -4.40 2.36
CA SER A 285 6.48 -5.47 1.86
C SER A 285 5.68 -6.72 1.50
N ALA A 286 6.17 -7.50 0.54
CA ALA A 286 5.48 -8.68 0.03
C ALA A 286 5.03 -9.67 1.13
N ARG A 287 5.79 -9.80 2.23
CA ARG A 287 5.42 -10.63 3.39
C ARG A 287 4.24 -10.04 4.18
N ALA A 288 4.26 -8.73 4.47
CA ALA A 288 3.16 -8.06 5.18
C ALA A 288 1.89 -8.05 4.33
N ALA A 289 2.02 -7.74 3.04
CA ALA A 289 0.94 -7.79 2.07
C ALA A 289 0.32 -9.20 1.94
N SER A 290 1.14 -10.25 1.86
CA SER A 290 0.66 -11.64 1.83
C SER A 290 -0.10 -12.02 3.11
N LEU A 291 0.41 -11.64 4.29
CA LEU A 291 -0.26 -11.89 5.57
C LEU A 291 -1.59 -11.15 5.72
N LEU A 292 -1.73 -9.94 5.15
CA LEU A 292 -3.00 -9.23 5.13
C LEU A 292 -4.00 -9.92 4.19
N ARG A 293 -3.59 -10.25 2.96
CA ARG A 293 -4.40 -11.00 1.98
C ARG A 293 -4.88 -12.36 2.51
N SER A 294 -4.03 -13.08 3.25
CA SER A 294 -4.36 -14.40 3.82
C SER A 294 -5.05 -14.34 5.19
N SER A 295 -5.29 -13.15 5.75
CA SER A 295 -6.04 -13.00 7.00
C SER A 295 -7.54 -13.08 6.76
N ALA A 296 -8.31 -13.54 7.75
CA ALA A 296 -9.77 -13.58 7.66
C ALA A 296 -10.36 -12.18 7.39
N PRO A 297 -11.49 -12.05 6.64
CA PRO A 297 -12.08 -10.74 6.31
C PRO A 297 -12.36 -9.85 7.52
N SER A 298 -12.76 -10.42 8.66
CA SER A 298 -12.98 -9.69 9.92
C SER A 298 -11.69 -9.17 10.57
N VAL A 299 -10.53 -9.75 10.27
CA VAL A 299 -9.21 -9.25 10.67
C VAL A 299 -8.74 -8.18 9.68
N GLN A 300 -8.87 -8.44 8.37
CA GLN A 300 -8.55 -7.45 7.32
C GLN A 300 -9.28 -6.12 7.56
N ARG A 301 -10.61 -6.15 7.72
CA ARG A 301 -11.40 -4.93 7.92
C ARG A 301 -10.94 -4.18 9.18
N LYS A 302 -10.73 -4.88 10.30
CA LYS A 302 -10.17 -4.30 11.52
C LYS A 302 -8.72 -3.77 11.41
N VAL A 303 -7.95 -4.14 10.38
CA VAL A 303 -6.64 -3.51 10.07
C VAL A 303 -6.83 -2.21 9.30
N LEU A 304 -7.79 -2.18 8.36
CA LEU A 304 -8.20 -1.01 7.58
C LEU A 304 -8.88 0.06 8.47
N ASP A 305 -9.78 -0.37 9.36
CA ASP A 305 -10.51 0.47 10.33
C ASP A 305 -9.56 1.23 11.28
N GLN A 306 -8.33 0.73 11.48
CA GLN A 306 -7.28 1.39 12.25
C GLN A 306 -6.54 2.48 11.45
N GLY A 307 -7.00 2.82 10.25
CA GLY A 307 -6.50 3.91 9.41
C GLY A 307 -5.12 3.66 8.79
N SER A 308 -4.64 4.63 8.02
CA SER A 308 -3.32 4.58 7.36
C SER A 308 -2.16 4.33 8.34
N LEU A 309 -1.08 3.76 7.82
CA LEU A 309 0.21 3.53 8.49
C LEU A 309 1.24 4.63 8.13
N TYR A 310 0.84 5.65 7.37
CA TYR A 310 1.69 6.78 7.00
C TYR A 310 2.28 7.47 8.25
N GLY A 311 3.55 7.86 8.17
CA GLY A 311 4.29 8.41 9.31
C GLY A 311 4.83 7.38 10.31
N THR A 312 4.46 6.10 10.23
CA THR A 312 5.16 5.04 10.98
C THR A 312 6.53 4.78 10.35
N ARG A 313 7.56 4.53 11.18
CA ARG A 313 8.93 4.25 10.69
C ARG A 313 9.03 2.96 9.86
N GLU A 314 8.18 1.98 10.17
CA GLU A 314 8.16 0.66 9.52
C GLU A 314 6.71 0.18 9.31
N PRO A 315 6.01 0.63 8.24
CA PRO A 315 4.60 0.29 8.04
C PRO A 315 4.36 -1.21 7.88
N SER A 316 5.32 -1.95 7.33
CA SER A 316 5.26 -3.43 7.27
C SER A 316 5.24 -4.08 8.66
N ALA A 317 6.08 -3.62 9.59
CA ALA A 317 6.11 -4.15 10.95
C ALA A 317 4.85 -3.75 11.73
N ALA A 318 4.39 -2.51 11.57
CA ALA A 318 3.15 -2.03 12.16
C ALA A 318 1.92 -2.81 11.65
N CYS A 319 1.81 -3.08 10.35
CA CYS A 319 0.73 -3.89 9.77
C CYS A 319 0.72 -5.32 10.34
N VAL A 320 1.88 -5.99 10.39
CA VAL A 320 1.99 -7.34 10.97
C VAL A 320 1.68 -7.33 12.48
N GLY A 321 2.06 -6.27 13.19
CA GLY A 321 1.67 -6.05 14.59
C GLY A 321 0.16 -5.90 14.80
N ARG A 322 -0.53 -5.16 13.92
CA ARG A 322 -2.01 -5.04 13.93
C ARG A 322 -2.67 -6.40 13.68
N ILE A 323 -2.26 -7.11 12.62
CA ILE A 323 -2.75 -8.45 12.29
C ILE A 323 -2.56 -9.40 13.48
N GLY A 324 -1.35 -9.47 14.04
CA GLY A 324 -1.04 -10.33 15.18
C GLY A 324 -1.84 -9.98 16.44
N LYS A 325 -2.06 -8.69 16.73
CA LYS A 325 -2.92 -8.25 17.85
C LYS A 325 -4.38 -8.68 17.64
N LEU A 326 -4.90 -8.58 16.41
CA LEU A 326 -6.27 -8.95 16.07
C LEU A 326 -6.51 -10.46 16.02
N GLN A 327 -5.51 -11.25 15.60
CA GLN A 327 -5.55 -12.72 15.66
C GLN A 327 -5.40 -13.25 17.10
N ARG A 328 -4.67 -12.53 17.97
CA ARG A 328 -4.51 -12.85 19.40
C ARG A 328 -5.69 -12.43 20.26
N MET A 329 -6.58 -11.55 19.77
CA MET A 329 -7.87 -11.38 20.40
C MET A 329 -8.67 -12.65 20.13
N PRO A 330 -8.99 -13.49 21.15
CA PRO A 330 -9.90 -14.59 20.94
C PRO A 330 -11.19 -13.98 20.38
N SER A 331 -11.77 -14.61 19.35
CA SER A 331 -13.09 -14.21 18.91
C SER A 331 -14.01 -14.38 20.11
N ARG A 332 -14.46 -13.25 20.69
CA ARG A 332 -15.60 -13.24 21.61
C ARG A 332 -16.74 -13.84 20.80
N ARG A 333 -16.96 -15.15 20.99
CA ARG A 333 -18.24 -15.77 20.72
C ARG A 333 -19.23 -14.87 21.45
N GLU A 334 -20.12 -14.23 20.69
CA GLU A 334 -21.24 -13.54 21.31
C GLU A 334 -21.85 -14.50 22.33
N PRO A 335 -22.12 -14.05 23.57
CA PRO A 335 -22.69 -14.93 24.57
C PRO A 335 -23.95 -15.52 23.96
N ARG A 336 -23.93 -16.84 23.68
CA ARG A 336 -25.06 -17.56 23.08
C ARG A 336 -26.28 -17.15 23.88
N ARG A 337 -27.21 -16.40 23.27
CA ARG A 337 -28.35 -15.80 23.99
C ARG A 337 -28.94 -16.88 24.89
N ALA A 338 -28.84 -16.68 26.21
CA ALA A 338 -29.26 -17.67 27.16
C ALA A 338 -30.70 -18.06 26.81
N ARG A 339 -30.95 -19.36 26.65
CA ARG A 339 -32.17 -19.95 26.06
C ARG A 339 -33.40 -19.30 26.70
N GLU A 340 -33.90 -18.26 26.04
CA GLU A 340 -34.86 -17.34 26.60
C GLU A 340 -36.13 -18.13 26.87
N LYS A 341 -36.56 -18.18 28.13
CA LYS A 341 -37.70 -18.99 28.53
C LYS A 341 -38.89 -18.49 27.72
N ARG A 342 -39.49 -19.38 26.91
CA ARG A 342 -40.72 -19.06 26.18
C ARG A 342 -41.73 -18.56 27.22
N GLY A 343 -42.30 -17.39 26.98
CA GLY A 343 -43.21 -16.76 27.93
C GLY A 343 -44.37 -17.68 28.29
N ALA A 344 -44.84 -17.57 29.54
CA ALA A 344 -46.21 -17.95 29.83
C ALA A 344 -47.13 -17.06 28.98
N PRO A 345 -48.25 -17.58 28.45
CA PRO A 345 -49.28 -16.72 27.88
C PRO A 345 -49.84 -15.83 29.00
N SER A 346 -49.93 -14.53 28.75
CA SER A 346 -50.92 -13.71 29.44
C SER A 346 -52.27 -14.12 28.87
N TYR A 347 -53.08 -14.82 29.68
CA TYR A 347 -54.51 -14.82 29.46
C TYR A 347 -55.05 -13.51 30.00
N ASP A 348 -55.78 -12.78 29.16
CA ASP A 348 -56.67 -11.73 29.62
C ASP A 348 -57.80 -12.34 30.45
N GLU A 349 -58.43 -11.53 31.31
CA GLU A 349 -59.60 -11.94 32.08
C GLU A 349 -60.86 -12.00 31.17
N ASP A 350 -61.96 -12.55 31.68
CA ASP A 350 -63.30 -12.65 31.03
C ASP A 350 -63.51 -13.69 29.89
N GLU A 351 -63.44 -14.99 30.19
CA GLU A 351 -64.31 -15.98 29.51
C GLU A 351 -64.75 -17.14 30.45
N GLU A 352 -66.07 -17.24 30.71
CA GLU A 352 -66.66 -18.27 31.58
C GLU A 352 -66.94 -19.58 30.83
N VAL A 353 -66.32 -20.69 31.23
CA VAL A 353 -66.66 -22.05 30.75
C VAL A 353 -66.45 -23.09 31.88
N PRO A 354 -67.30 -24.14 32.02
CA PRO A 354 -67.62 -24.66 33.36
C PRO A 354 -66.76 -25.80 33.90
N LEU A 355 -66.96 -26.06 35.20
CA LEU A 355 -66.64 -27.30 35.91
C LEU A 355 -67.37 -28.50 35.27
N ASP A 356 -66.66 -29.62 35.06
CA ASP A 356 -67.05 -30.98 35.47
C ASP A 356 -66.17 -32.06 34.79
N SER A 357 -65.24 -32.66 35.54
CA SER A 357 -64.81 -34.07 35.35
C SER A 357 -63.93 -34.54 36.53
N GLU A 358 -64.37 -35.58 37.22
CA GLU A 358 -63.64 -36.22 38.31
C GLU A 358 -62.59 -37.20 37.74
N PHE A 359 -61.40 -37.29 38.33
CA PHE A 359 -60.60 -38.53 38.32
C PHE A 359 -59.82 -38.70 39.64
N PRO A 360 -59.67 -39.93 40.18
CA PRO A 360 -59.34 -40.12 41.60
C PRO A 360 -57.84 -40.15 41.89
N ALA A 361 -57.50 -39.85 43.15
CA ALA A 361 -56.20 -40.14 43.72
C ALA A 361 -56.24 -41.48 44.48
N GLU A 362 -55.48 -42.49 44.02
CA GLU A 362 -54.81 -43.51 44.85
C GLU A 362 -53.89 -44.40 43.99
N ALA A 363 -52.85 -44.96 44.62
CA ALA A 363 -51.68 -45.60 44.00
C ALA A 363 -50.80 -44.67 43.11
N VAL A 364 -49.47 -44.78 43.10
CA VAL A 364 -48.56 -45.75 43.74
C VAL A 364 -47.60 -45.02 44.69
N SER A 365 -47.58 -45.43 45.96
CA SER A 365 -46.46 -45.17 46.88
C SER A 365 -45.49 -46.37 46.90
N SER A 366 -44.30 -46.19 47.46
CA SER A 366 -43.28 -47.22 47.73
C SER A 366 -42.41 -47.71 46.55
N GLN A 367 -41.61 -46.83 45.92
CA GLN A 367 -40.38 -47.30 45.23
C GLN A 367 -39.21 -46.30 45.06
N TRP A 368 -39.07 -45.25 45.89
CA TRP A 368 -37.91 -44.34 45.84
C TRP A 368 -37.39 -43.96 47.23
N THR A 369 -36.70 -44.92 47.87
CA THR A 369 -35.99 -44.72 49.15
C THR A 369 -34.59 -45.35 49.12
N GLU A 370 -33.81 -45.04 48.09
CA GLU A 370 -32.35 -45.24 48.06
C GLU A 370 -31.78 -44.44 46.87
N PHE A 371 -31.22 -43.27 47.16
CA PHE A 371 -30.27 -42.60 46.27
C PHE A 371 -29.22 -41.95 47.16
N GLU A 372 -28.07 -42.60 47.26
CA GLU A 372 -27.02 -42.22 48.20
C GLU A 372 -26.45 -40.83 47.88
N ALA A 373 -26.11 -40.09 48.93
CA ALA A 373 -25.41 -38.82 48.76
C ALA A 373 -23.98 -39.10 48.25
N TRP A 374 -23.77 -38.85 46.96
CA TRP A 374 -22.42 -38.74 46.40
C TRP A 374 -21.81 -37.42 46.89
N ASP A 375 -21.16 -37.47 48.05
CA ASP A 375 -20.18 -36.45 48.46
C ASP A 375 -19.00 -36.50 47.47
N ASP A 376 -19.11 -35.74 46.38
CA ASP A 376 -17.99 -35.48 45.47
C ASP A 376 -16.81 -34.94 46.31
N PRO A 377 -15.68 -35.65 46.41
CA PRO A 377 -14.55 -35.17 47.18
C PRO A 377 -14.03 -33.88 46.55
N ALA A 378 -13.95 -32.81 47.35
CA ALA A 378 -13.50 -31.51 46.89
C ALA A 378 -12.18 -31.65 46.11
N PRO A 379 -12.07 -31.06 44.89
CA PRO A 379 -10.97 -31.35 43.98
C PRO A 379 -9.64 -31.07 44.68
N ALA A 380 -8.75 -32.07 44.67
CA ALA A 380 -7.47 -32.00 45.35
C ALA A 380 -6.74 -30.74 44.92
N THR A 381 -6.35 -29.91 45.89
CA THR A 381 -5.67 -28.65 45.63
C THR A 381 -4.27 -28.94 45.08
N GLU A 382 -4.13 -28.87 43.75
CA GLU A 382 -2.89 -29.11 43.02
C GLU A 382 -1.73 -28.37 43.69
N THR A 383 -0.71 -29.11 44.10
CA THR A 383 0.39 -28.53 44.88
C THR A 383 1.27 -27.69 43.96
N LEU A 384 1.94 -26.66 44.50
CA LEU A 384 2.79 -25.78 43.69
C LEU A 384 3.86 -26.56 42.89
N PRO A 385 4.51 -27.62 43.42
CA PRO A 385 5.42 -28.45 42.62
C PRO A 385 4.76 -29.11 41.41
N GLU A 386 3.51 -29.57 41.51
CA GLU A 386 2.79 -30.21 40.39
C GLU A 386 2.45 -29.18 39.31
N LEU A 387 1.91 -28.02 39.71
CA LEU A 387 1.67 -26.87 38.83
C LEU A 387 2.96 -26.37 38.15
N LEU A 388 4.08 -26.39 38.87
CA LEU A 388 5.39 -25.99 38.36
C LEU A 388 5.93 -26.96 37.30
N GLU A 389 5.85 -28.27 37.55
CA GLU A 389 6.29 -29.27 36.58
C GLU A 389 5.38 -29.31 35.35
N GLN A 390 4.05 -29.18 35.52
CA GLN A 390 3.12 -29.04 34.39
C GLN A 390 3.45 -27.79 33.57
N PHE A 391 3.73 -26.65 34.20
CA PHE A 391 4.14 -25.42 33.51
C PHE A 391 5.50 -25.56 32.79
N ILE A 392 6.42 -26.36 33.31
CA ILE A 392 7.70 -26.67 32.65
C ILE A 392 7.47 -27.52 31.39
N LEU A 393 6.59 -28.51 31.46
CA LEU A 393 6.23 -29.41 30.35
C LEU A 393 5.44 -28.69 29.25
N ASP A 394 4.34 -28.01 29.60
CA ASP A 394 3.43 -27.29 28.68
C ASP A 394 4.12 -26.22 27.81
N ASN A 395 5.34 -25.82 28.18
CA ASN A 395 6.07 -24.71 27.57
C ASN A 395 7.47 -25.11 27.09
N GLU A 396 7.80 -26.41 27.08
CA GLU A 396 9.07 -26.97 26.62
C GLU A 396 10.30 -26.23 27.19
N LEU A 397 10.28 -25.94 28.50
CA LEU A 397 11.34 -25.15 29.12
C LEU A 397 12.64 -25.95 29.19
N ASN A 398 13.73 -25.38 28.66
CA ASN A 398 15.03 -26.04 28.69
C ASN A 398 15.59 -26.09 30.11
N ASN A 399 16.49 -27.05 30.39
CA ASN A 399 17.05 -27.32 31.72
C ASN A 399 17.54 -26.06 32.46
N ARG A 400 18.05 -25.04 31.75
CA ARG A 400 18.50 -23.78 32.37
C ARG A 400 17.33 -22.91 32.83
N ALA A 401 16.26 -22.81 32.05
CA ALA A 401 15.05 -22.09 32.45
C ALA A 401 14.30 -22.83 33.57
N SER A 402 14.18 -24.16 33.46
CA SER A 402 13.50 -25.00 34.45
C SER A 402 14.22 -25.02 35.80
N SER A 403 15.55 -25.20 35.82
CA SER A 403 16.33 -25.08 37.06
C SER A 403 16.36 -23.66 37.63
N ALA A 404 16.26 -22.63 36.81
CA ALA A 404 16.12 -21.26 37.32
C ALA A 404 14.77 -21.04 38.00
N LEU A 405 13.66 -21.51 37.40
CA LEU A 405 12.32 -21.37 37.97
C LEU A 405 12.16 -22.19 39.27
N ARG A 406 12.61 -23.45 39.29
CA ARG A 406 12.67 -24.28 40.50
C ARG A 406 13.55 -23.69 41.61
N GLY A 407 14.50 -22.83 41.26
CA GLY A 407 15.43 -22.19 42.18
C GLY A 407 14.95 -20.86 42.78
N THR A 408 13.82 -20.30 42.34
CA THR A 408 13.25 -19.08 42.94
C THR A 408 12.22 -19.40 44.03
N ALA A 409 11.93 -18.41 44.89
CA ALA A 409 10.92 -18.53 45.95
C ALA A 409 9.51 -18.85 45.41
N GLU A 410 8.65 -19.46 46.24
CA GLU A 410 7.32 -19.91 45.82
C GLU A 410 6.44 -18.78 45.27
N GLU A 411 6.56 -17.57 45.79
CA GLU A 411 5.81 -16.39 45.35
C GLU A 411 6.22 -16.01 43.92
N VAL A 412 7.52 -16.10 43.59
CA VAL A 412 8.05 -15.90 42.24
C VAL A 412 7.54 -17.00 41.30
N GLN A 413 7.56 -18.26 41.75
CA GLN A 413 7.05 -19.38 40.95
C GLN A 413 5.56 -19.19 40.63
N ARG A 414 4.72 -18.95 41.64
CA ARG A 414 3.29 -18.66 41.50
C ARG A 414 3.05 -17.50 40.53
N GLN A 415 3.74 -16.37 40.71
CA GLN A 415 3.56 -15.19 39.85
C GLN A 415 4.05 -15.41 38.41
N VAL A 416 5.02 -16.31 38.16
CA VAL A 416 5.44 -16.68 36.80
C VAL A 416 4.41 -17.58 36.12
N ILE A 417 3.79 -18.51 36.85
CA ILE A 417 2.75 -19.44 36.38
C ILE A 417 1.44 -18.70 36.11
N GLU A 418 1.00 -17.82 37.03
CA GLU A 418 -0.21 -16.99 36.93
C GLU A 418 -0.24 -16.11 35.67
N GLN A 419 0.93 -15.71 35.15
CA GLN A 419 1.05 -14.99 33.87
C GLN A 419 0.72 -15.88 32.63
N GLY A 420 0.33 -17.14 32.81
CA GLY A 420 -0.22 -18.04 31.79
C GLY A 420 0.82 -18.64 30.83
N SER A 421 0.41 -19.56 29.95
CA SER A 421 1.33 -20.27 29.04
C SER A 421 2.26 -19.33 28.23
N LEU A 422 3.51 -19.77 28.08
CA LEU A 422 4.58 -19.18 27.28
C LEU A 422 4.61 -19.71 25.84
N ALA A 423 3.73 -20.64 25.44
CA ALA A 423 3.70 -21.23 24.09
C ALA A 423 3.50 -20.22 22.94
N THR A 424 3.08 -18.98 23.24
CA THR A 424 2.99 -17.88 22.24
C THR A 424 4.24 -17.00 22.16
N CYS A 425 5.27 -17.28 22.96
CA CYS A 425 6.59 -16.67 22.90
C CYS A 425 7.45 -17.38 21.86
N ARG A 426 8.26 -16.61 21.11
CA ARG A 426 9.21 -17.17 20.11
C ARG A 426 10.29 -18.06 20.73
N GLU A 427 10.55 -17.90 22.02
CA GLU A 427 11.54 -18.65 22.80
C GLU A 427 11.02 -18.74 24.25
N PRO A 428 10.22 -19.77 24.60
CA PRO A 428 9.57 -19.87 25.91
C PRO A 428 10.55 -19.79 27.09
N SER A 429 11.71 -20.44 26.96
CA SER A 429 12.79 -20.42 27.97
C SER A 429 13.31 -19.00 28.26
N ALA A 430 13.46 -18.14 27.24
CA ALA A 430 13.85 -16.74 27.44
C ALA A 430 12.71 -15.91 28.04
N GLY A 431 11.45 -16.21 27.67
CA GLY A 431 10.26 -15.62 28.27
C GLY A 431 10.14 -15.91 29.77
N CYS A 432 10.41 -17.15 30.19
CA CYS A 432 10.42 -17.57 31.60
C CYS A 432 11.44 -16.77 32.42
N ILE A 433 12.70 -16.71 31.97
CA ILE A 433 13.75 -15.90 32.63
C ILE A 433 13.38 -14.41 32.70
N GLY A 434 12.67 -13.89 31.69
CA GLY A 434 12.15 -12.52 31.68
C GLY A 434 11.06 -12.29 32.73
N ARG A 435 10.16 -13.26 32.94
CA ARG A 435 9.11 -13.20 33.97
C ARG A 435 9.67 -13.33 35.39
N ILE A 436 10.61 -14.26 35.61
CA ILE A 436 11.30 -14.46 36.89
C ILE A 436 11.86 -13.12 37.39
N ARG A 437 12.67 -12.44 36.57
CA ARG A 437 13.26 -11.12 36.91
C ARG A 437 12.24 -10.04 37.19
N LYS A 438 11.07 -10.08 36.53
CA LYS A 438 9.99 -9.12 36.76
C LYS A 438 9.29 -9.38 38.10
N ALA A 439 9.12 -10.64 38.48
CA ALA A 439 8.55 -11.05 39.76
C ALA A 439 9.52 -10.77 40.93
N GLU A 440 10.80 -11.14 40.78
CA GLU A 440 11.88 -10.77 41.70
C GLU A 440 11.91 -9.25 41.95
N ALA A 441 11.87 -8.44 40.88
CA ALA A 441 11.85 -6.98 40.98
C ALA A 441 10.55 -6.40 41.59
N ALA A 442 9.43 -7.12 41.52
CA ALA A 442 8.18 -6.71 42.18
C ALA A 442 8.22 -6.98 43.69
N LEU A 443 8.85 -8.09 44.11
CA LEU A 443 9.01 -8.48 45.51
C LEU A 443 10.20 -7.79 46.22
N HIS A 444 11.08 -7.11 45.47
CA HIS A 444 12.20 -6.32 46.01
C HIS A 444 11.95 -4.81 46.07
N LEU A 445 10.70 -4.36 45.90
CA LEU A 445 10.31 -2.99 46.24
C LEU A 445 10.00 -2.90 47.75
N PRO A 446 10.75 -2.13 48.54
CA PRO A 446 10.45 -1.97 49.96
C PRO A 446 9.14 -1.19 50.14
N LEU A 447 8.18 -1.80 50.85
CA LEU A 447 6.97 -1.12 51.29
C LEU A 447 7.36 -0.04 52.32
N VAL A 448 7.09 1.22 51.97
CA VAL A 448 7.10 2.35 52.90
C VAL A 448 5.65 2.84 53.00
N GLU A 449 5.12 2.86 54.21
CA GLU A 449 3.71 3.15 54.48
C GLU A 449 3.35 4.63 54.27
N GLU A 450 2.05 4.91 54.17
CA GLU A 450 1.51 6.23 53.82
C GLU A 450 1.67 7.25 54.96
N ALA A 451 2.24 8.43 54.65
CA ALA A 451 2.16 9.60 55.51
C ALA A 451 2.09 10.91 54.69
N HIS A 452 1.30 11.85 55.18
CA HIS A 452 0.91 13.12 54.54
C HIS A 452 2.03 13.87 53.78
N TRP A 453 1.78 14.15 52.49
CA TRP A 453 2.61 15.05 51.69
C TRP A 453 2.14 16.52 51.81
N THR A 454 2.86 17.32 52.59
CA THR A 454 2.87 18.79 52.42
C THR A 454 3.94 19.18 51.37
N PRO A 455 3.70 20.20 50.54
CA PRO A 455 4.66 20.58 49.51
C PRO A 455 5.92 21.20 50.14
N PRO A 456 7.13 20.72 49.81
CA PRO A 456 8.38 21.31 50.31
C PRO A 456 8.63 22.69 49.67
N PRO A 457 9.36 23.60 50.36
CA PRO A 457 9.76 24.89 49.80
C PRO A 457 10.72 24.71 48.61
N GLN A 458 10.75 25.70 47.72
CA GLN A 458 11.60 25.66 46.53
C GLN A 458 13.09 25.60 46.90
N PRO A 459 13.91 24.76 46.23
CA PRO A 459 15.35 24.78 46.40
C PRO A 459 15.94 26.09 45.81
N PRO A 460 16.96 26.69 46.45
CA PRO A 460 17.59 27.90 45.93
C PRO A 460 18.30 27.64 44.58
N GLU A 461 18.42 28.70 43.79
CA GLU A 461 18.99 28.66 42.44
C GLU A 461 20.43 28.13 42.43
N ARG A 462 20.77 27.30 41.45
CA ARG A 462 22.15 26.83 41.27
C ARG A 462 23.01 27.97 40.74
N PRO A 463 24.18 28.25 41.33
CA PRO A 463 25.10 29.23 40.76
C PRO A 463 25.55 28.78 39.36
N THR A 464 25.66 29.74 38.45
CA THR A 464 26.27 29.54 37.14
C THR A 464 27.70 29.07 37.30
N ALA A 465 28.07 27.95 36.66
CA ALA A 465 29.45 27.47 36.69
C ALA A 465 30.39 28.53 36.11
N ALA A 466 31.44 28.88 36.85
CA ALA A 466 32.49 29.77 36.38
C ALA A 466 33.23 29.14 35.19
N GLU A 467 33.79 29.97 34.32
CA GLU A 467 34.70 29.49 33.28
C GLU A 467 36.00 28.98 33.92
N PRO A 468 36.59 27.88 33.40
CA PRO A 468 37.84 27.35 33.95
C PRO A 468 38.96 28.36 33.77
N THR A 469 39.80 28.48 34.80
CA THR A 469 40.95 29.38 34.85
C THR A 469 42.03 28.97 33.85
N ALA A 470 42.94 29.91 33.54
CA ALA A 470 44.06 29.63 32.65
C ALA A 470 44.95 28.47 33.18
N ASP A 471 45.17 28.44 34.50
CA ASP A 471 45.97 27.40 35.16
C ASP A 471 45.32 26.00 35.06
N GLU A 472 43.99 25.91 35.14
CA GLU A 472 43.26 24.66 34.91
C GLU A 472 43.34 24.21 33.45
N LEU A 473 43.32 25.15 32.49
CA LEU A 473 43.46 24.86 31.06
C LEU A 473 44.88 24.35 30.72
N ASP A 474 45.91 25.00 31.25
CA ASP A 474 47.31 24.58 31.05
C ASP A 474 47.64 23.29 31.81
N THR A 475 47.03 23.04 32.97
CA THR A 475 47.08 21.73 33.66
C THR A 475 46.50 20.63 32.78
N PHE A 476 45.31 20.85 32.19
CA PHE A 476 44.69 19.89 31.26
C PHE A 476 45.53 19.64 29.99
N ILE A 477 46.15 20.68 29.43
CA ILE A 477 47.08 20.59 28.29
C ILE A 477 48.28 19.71 28.64
N TRP A 478 48.85 19.88 29.84
CA TRP A 478 49.99 19.11 30.34
C TRP A 478 49.64 17.64 30.60
N GLU A 479 48.57 17.37 31.34
CA GLU A 479 48.12 16.00 31.66
C GLU A 479 47.83 15.16 30.40
N ASN A 480 47.29 15.80 29.36
CA ASN A 480 46.92 15.14 28.10
C ASN A 480 48.04 15.17 27.04
N GLN A 481 49.22 15.71 27.39
CA GLN A 481 50.41 15.78 26.52
C GLN A 481 50.11 16.36 25.13
N LEU A 482 49.30 17.43 25.07
CA LEU A 482 48.94 18.07 23.82
C LEU A 482 50.16 18.82 23.23
N ASN A 483 50.39 18.68 21.92
CA ASN A 483 51.44 19.42 21.25
C ASN A 483 51.12 20.93 21.20
N GLU A 484 52.15 21.77 21.04
CA GLU A 484 52.05 23.23 21.14
C GLU A 484 50.94 23.82 20.24
N ARG A 485 50.81 23.34 18.99
CA ARG A 485 49.74 23.75 18.07
C ARG A 485 48.34 23.39 18.56
N ALA A 486 48.17 22.23 19.21
CA ALA A 486 46.91 21.82 19.80
C ALA A 486 46.61 22.62 21.08
N ALA A 487 47.63 22.89 21.90
CA ALA A 487 47.52 23.74 23.09
C ALA A 487 47.09 25.17 22.74
N ASP A 488 47.73 25.79 21.75
CA ASP A 488 47.41 27.16 21.32
C ASP A 488 46.03 27.26 20.67
N ALA A 489 45.60 26.26 19.90
CA ALA A 489 44.22 26.18 19.41
C ALA A 489 43.20 26.08 20.55
N LEU A 490 43.55 25.40 21.66
CA LEU A 490 42.71 25.29 22.85
C LEU A 490 42.66 26.62 23.63
N ARG A 491 43.80 27.27 23.85
CA ARG A 491 43.91 28.61 24.46
C ARG A 491 43.14 29.67 23.67
N ALA A 492 43.26 29.66 22.34
CA ALA A 492 42.52 30.55 21.44
C ALA A 492 41.00 30.29 21.42
N SER A 493 40.53 29.13 21.90
CA SER A 493 39.10 28.76 21.95
C SER A 493 38.35 29.23 23.20
N ALA A 494 38.96 30.10 24.02
CA ALA A 494 38.51 30.45 25.37
C ALA A 494 37.03 30.91 25.51
N GLY A 495 36.39 31.40 24.44
CA GLY A 495 34.97 31.79 24.42
C GLY A 495 33.97 30.75 23.88
N MET A 496 34.38 29.51 23.61
CA MET A 496 33.49 28.47 23.06
C MET A 496 32.83 27.60 24.14
N SER A 497 31.65 27.05 23.86
CA SER A 497 30.96 26.15 24.81
C SER A 497 31.72 24.83 25.03
N CYS A 498 31.55 24.23 26.20
CA CYS A 498 32.29 23.04 26.64
C CYS A 498 32.24 21.87 25.64
N LEU A 499 31.08 21.60 25.04
CA LEU A 499 30.89 20.54 24.04
C LEU A 499 31.76 20.75 22.79
N LEU A 500 31.97 22.00 22.33
CA LEU A 500 32.87 22.27 21.21
C LEU A 500 34.34 22.02 21.57
N ARG A 501 34.77 22.45 22.77
CA ARG A 501 36.15 22.23 23.24
C ARG A 501 36.48 20.73 23.33
N SER A 502 35.55 19.91 23.82
CA SER A 502 35.70 18.43 23.83
C SER A 502 35.84 17.84 22.41
N CYS A 503 35.10 18.34 21.43
CA CYS A 503 35.23 17.88 20.04
C CYS A 503 36.58 18.27 19.41
N VAL A 504 37.07 19.50 19.68
CA VAL A 504 38.38 19.97 19.19
C VAL A 504 39.53 19.16 19.81
N ALA A 505 39.50 18.92 21.13
CA ALA A 505 40.50 18.11 21.82
C ALA A 505 40.55 16.66 21.28
N PHE A 506 39.39 16.05 21.02
CA PHE A 506 39.30 14.71 20.44
C PHE A 506 39.89 14.66 19.02
N TYR A 507 39.64 15.67 18.18
CA TYR A 507 40.20 15.75 16.82
C TYR A 507 41.72 15.94 16.83
N ALA A 508 42.24 16.82 17.70
CA ALA A 508 43.67 17.05 17.86
C ALA A 508 44.41 15.79 18.34
N SER A 509 43.84 15.08 19.32
CA SER A 509 44.38 13.80 19.83
C SER A 509 44.41 12.70 18.76
N MET A 510 43.45 12.70 17.83
CA MET A 510 43.43 11.76 16.71
C MET A 510 44.56 12.04 15.70
N LEU A 511 44.79 13.31 15.37
CA LEU A 511 45.84 13.71 14.43
C LEU A 511 47.26 13.45 14.99
N GLY A 512 47.50 13.77 16.26
CA GLY A 512 48.80 13.50 16.91
C GLY A 512 49.18 12.01 17.01
N ARG A 513 48.23 11.09 16.82
CA ARG A 513 48.47 9.63 16.78
C ARG A 513 48.74 9.07 15.37
N ALA A 514 48.64 9.88 14.33
CA ALA A 514 48.91 9.45 12.94
C ALA A 514 50.42 9.38 12.62
N GLU A 515 51.22 10.31 13.17
CA GLU A 515 52.62 10.53 12.76
C GLU A 515 53.65 9.57 13.41
N THR A 516 53.21 8.60 14.22
CA THR A 516 54.09 7.72 15.01
C THR A 516 54.13 6.25 14.54
N LYS A 517 53.76 5.98 13.27
CA LYS A 517 53.75 4.63 12.68
C LYS A 517 54.27 4.53 11.24
N GLU A 518 55.47 5.05 10.99
CA GLU A 518 56.34 4.51 9.93
C GLU A 518 57.57 3.84 10.57
N GLY A 519 57.83 2.58 10.21
CA GLY A 519 58.88 1.80 10.87
C GLY A 519 58.86 0.30 10.58
N LEU A 520 58.92 -0.09 9.30
CA LEU A 520 59.49 -1.37 8.81
C LEU A 520 59.34 -1.45 7.28
N ALA A 521 60.38 -1.06 6.55
CA ALA A 521 60.52 -1.29 5.11
C ALA A 521 61.93 -1.78 4.81
N GLY A 522 62.06 -2.90 4.07
CA GLY A 522 63.33 -3.58 3.90
C GLY A 522 63.52 -4.16 2.50
N LYS A 523 64.41 -3.50 1.73
CA LYS A 523 65.13 -4.00 0.54
C LYS A 523 64.30 -4.55 -0.64
N LEU A 524 64.27 -3.78 -1.74
CA LEU A 524 64.65 -4.27 -3.08
C LEU A 524 64.99 -3.08 -4.02
N GLU A 525 66.25 -2.67 -3.93
CA GLU A 525 67.20 -2.11 -4.91
C GLU A 525 66.82 -1.49 -6.28
N ILE A 526 67.79 -0.70 -6.79
CA ILE A 526 68.04 -0.20 -8.17
C ILE A 526 67.34 1.13 -8.55
N PRO A 527 68.05 2.08 -9.24
CA PRO A 527 68.26 3.40 -8.64
C PRO A 527 67.78 4.63 -9.44
N ALA A 528 67.98 5.81 -8.85
CA ALA A 528 67.62 7.12 -9.41
C ALA A 528 68.67 7.75 -10.35
N SER A 529 68.23 8.67 -11.21
CA SER A 529 69.06 9.78 -11.72
C SER A 529 68.21 10.94 -12.26
N GLN A 530 68.75 12.18 -12.18
CA GLN A 530 68.35 13.40 -12.92
C GLN A 530 66.97 14.04 -12.61
N VAL A 531 66.78 15.38 -12.65
CA VAL A 531 67.73 16.52 -12.52
C VAL A 531 66.98 17.77 -12.01
N LEU A 532 67.73 18.83 -11.64
CA LEU A 532 67.27 20.09 -11.06
C LEU A 532 66.42 21.00 -11.98
N SER A 533 65.86 22.05 -11.35
CA SER A 533 65.58 23.41 -11.87
C SER A 533 64.19 23.70 -12.48
N GLN A 534 63.65 24.93 -12.52
CA GLN A 534 63.82 26.22 -11.78
C GLN A 534 62.64 27.14 -12.22
N GLY A 535 62.47 28.33 -11.62
CA GLY A 535 61.54 29.38 -12.11
C GLY A 535 60.27 29.55 -11.24
N SER A 536 60.03 30.58 -10.40
CA SER A 536 60.59 31.93 -10.16
C SER A 536 59.64 33.06 -10.62
N LEU A 537 59.06 33.78 -9.64
CA LEU A 537 58.50 35.15 -9.70
C LEU A 537 57.25 35.40 -10.61
N ALA A 538 56.33 36.34 -10.32
CA ALA A 538 55.95 37.05 -9.09
C ALA A 538 54.62 37.85 -9.29
N SER A 539 54.09 38.39 -8.19
CA SER A 539 53.21 39.60 -8.11
C SER A 539 51.67 39.47 -8.07
N CYS A 540 51.13 39.75 -6.86
CA CYS A 540 49.88 40.49 -6.56
C CYS A 540 48.51 40.07 -7.15
N ARG A 541 47.67 39.40 -6.33
CA ARG A 541 46.53 40.04 -5.61
C ARG A 541 45.77 39.07 -4.67
N GLU A 542 45.21 39.64 -3.60
CA GLU A 542 44.28 39.03 -2.63
C GLU A 542 42.80 39.21 -3.08
N PRO A 543 41.77 38.73 -2.34
CA PRO A 543 41.60 37.40 -1.73
C PRO A 543 40.22 36.76 -2.00
N SER A 544 40.11 35.43 -1.93
CA SER A 544 38.85 34.70 -1.71
C SER A 544 39.13 33.30 -1.16
N ALA A 545 38.73 32.90 0.06
CA ALA A 545 37.40 32.86 0.68
C ALA A 545 36.53 31.66 0.24
N GLY A 546 36.69 30.53 0.95
CA GLY A 546 35.55 29.71 1.39
C GLY A 546 34.87 28.76 0.40
N LEU A 547 35.59 27.76 -0.13
CA LEU A 547 34.93 26.54 -0.63
C LEU A 547 34.40 25.71 0.55
N ASN A 548 33.08 25.66 0.71
CA ASN A 548 32.40 24.85 1.72
C ASN A 548 31.15 24.19 1.11
N GLY A 549 30.86 22.93 1.49
CA GLY A 549 29.52 22.36 1.30
C GLY A 549 29.35 21.16 0.35
N CYS A 550 30.26 20.18 0.30
CA CYS A 550 29.95 18.87 -0.31
C CYS A 550 30.67 17.72 0.44
N GLY A 551 30.02 17.11 1.44
CA GLY A 551 30.67 16.07 2.25
C GLY A 551 29.86 15.55 3.44
N ASN A 552 28.63 15.07 3.23
CA ASN A 552 27.83 14.45 4.31
C ASN A 552 26.97 13.28 3.79
N SER A 553 27.61 12.20 3.33
CA SER A 553 26.93 10.95 2.95
C SER A 553 27.87 9.73 2.92
N CYS A 554 28.67 9.52 3.97
CA CYS A 554 29.32 8.24 4.26
C CYS A 554 29.86 8.20 5.70
N ILE A 555 30.16 7.01 6.22
CA ILE A 555 30.55 6.68 7.62
C ILE A 555 29.35 6.64 8.59
N GLY A 556 28.96 5.41 8.95
CA GLY A 556 27.87 5.15 9.88
C GLY A 556 27.62 3.66 10.16
N ARG A 557 28.67 2.82 10.23
CA ARG A 557 28.52 1.36 10.43
C ARG A 557 29.70 0.56 11.01
N ILE A 558 30.67 1.19 11.70
CA ILE A 558 31.73 0.47 12.44
C ILE A 558 31.89 1.08 13.85
N ALA A 559 31.05 0.66 14.81
CA ALA A 559 31.17 1.04 16.23
C ALA A 559 30.28 0.18 17.17
N LYS A 560 30.49 -1.14 17.26
CA LYS A 560 29.89 -1.94 18.35
C LYS A 560 30.60 -3.27 18.66
N ALA A 561 31.84 -3.18 19.12
CA ALA A 561 32.57 -4.25 19.81
C ALA A 561 33.44 -3.64 20.93
N GLN A 562 33.92 -4.47 21.87
CA GLN A 562 34.86 -4.12 22.94
C GLN A 562 34.34 -3.08 23.98
N ALA A 563 33.60 -3.56 24.96
CA ALA A 563 33.32 -2.84 26.21
C ALA A 563 33.21 -3.85 27.39
N ARG A 564 34.35 -4.42 27.81
CA ARG A 564 34.50 -5.22 29.05
C ARG A 564 35.98 -5.55 29.34
N ASN A 565 36.60 -4.83 30.28
CA ASN A 565 37.50 -5.34 31.35
C ASN A 565 38.25 -4.20 32.05
N GLN A 566 38.68 -4.46 33.31
CA GLN A 566 39.40 -3.57 34.25
C GLN A 566 38.55 -2.37 34.72
N TYR A 567 38.49 -1.96 36.00
CA TYR A 567 39.30 -2.21 37.22
C TYR A 567 38.50 -2.99 38.30
N HIS A 568 39.04 -4.00 38.98
CA HIS A 568 39.99 -4.04 40.13
C HIS A 568 39.40 -3.73 41.52
N GLY A 569 39.53 -4.68 42.46
CA GLY A 569 39.19 -4.54 43.88
C GLY A 569 39.36 -5.87 44.65
N SER A 570 40.34 -5.93 45.57
CA SER A 570 40.59 -7.01 46.53
C SER A 570 40.31 -6.49 47.97
N PRO A 571 40.33 -7.28 49.08
CA PRO A 571 41.10 -8.51 49.30
C PRO A 571 40.46 -9.65 50.15
N ALA A 572 41.27 -10.69 50.40
CA ALA A 572 41.43 -11.46 51.66
C ALA A 572 40.87 -12.90 51.81
N ALA A 573 41.66 -13.69 52.55
CA ALA A 573 41.38 -14.95 53.29
C ALA A 573 41.09 -16.29 52.54
N GLY A 574 42.13 -17.13 52.39
CA GLY A 574 42.29 -18.27 53.32
C GLY A 574 42.11 -19.73 52.84
N ARG A 575 43.25 -20.44 52.70
CA ARG A 575 43.49 -21.90 52.91
C ARG A 575 43.11 -22.95 51.82
N HIS A 576 44.17 -23.62 51.36
CA HIS A 576 44.39 -25.05 51.04
C HIS A 576 43.40 -26.13 51.59
N PRO A 577 43.43 -27.40 51.10
CA PRO A 577 44.38 -28.01 50.13
C PRO A 577 43.75 -28.84 48.96
N ASP A 578 44.62 -29.54 48.22
CA ASP A 578 44.39 -30.69 47.30
C ASP A 578 43.57 -30.49 46.00
N GLY A 579 43.94 -31.05 44.83
CA GLY A 579 45.19 -31.74 44.49
C GLY A 579 45.20 -32.36 43.06
N ASP A 580 46.41 -32.69 42.59
CA ASP A 580 46.78 -33.53 41.42
C ASP A 580 46.61 -32.98 39.97
N ASP A 581 47.42 -33.54 39.06
CA ASP A 581 47.78 -33.00 37.74
C ASP A 581 47.06 -33.67 36.54
N GLY A 582 46.98 -32.97 35.40
CA GLY A 582 46.13 -33.41 34.28
C GLY A 582 46.42 -32.84 32.89
N VAL A 583 47.69 -32.63 32.51
CA VAL A 583 48.05 -32.06 31.19
C VAL A 583 47.54 -32.93 30.02
N ARG A 584 46.64 -32.39 29.20
CA ARG A 584 46.24 -32.97 27.90
C ARG A 584 46.40 -31.96 26.76
N HIS A 585 47.28 -32.27 25.82
CA HIS A 585 47.42 -31.51 24.57
C HIS A 585 46.14 -31.60 23.71
N GLN A 586 45.71 -30.47 23.14
CA GLN A 586 44.70 -30.47 22.08
C GLN A 586 45.35 -30.78 20.71
N PRO A 587 44.78 -31.69 19.90
CA PRO A 587 45.31 -31.99 18.57
C PRO A 587 44.98 -30.87 17.56
N ARG A 588 45.90 -30.65 16.60
CA ARG A 588 45.68 -29.72 15.48
C ARG A 588 44.51 -30.18 14.61
N ARG A 589 43.62 -29.24 14.23
CA ARG A 589 42.53 -29.50 13.28
C ARG A 589 43.10 -29.93 11.92
N ARG A 590 42.72 -31.11 11.43
CA ARG A 590 42.84 -31.47 10.02
C ARG A 590 41.75 -30.76 9.22
N SER A 591 42.03 -30.42 7.96
CA SER A 591 41.03 -30.01 6.99
C SER A 591 40.06 -31.15 6.70
N LEU A 592 38.77 -30.83 6.59
CA LEU A 592 37.75 -31.76 6.12
C LEU A 592 37.83 -31.87 4.58
N PRO A 593 37.56 -33.05 4.00
CA PRO A 593 37.38 -33.18 2.55
C PRO A 593 36.11 -32.43 2.10
N PRO A 594 35.99 -32.05 0.82
CA PRO A 594 34.76 -31.48 0.29
C PRO A 594 33.61 -32.49 0.45
N SER A 595 32.50 -32.05 1.04
CA SER A 595 31.30 -32.86 1.20
C SER A 595 30.76 -33.30 -0.16
N GLN A 596 30.58 -34.61 -0.34
CA GLN A 596 29.93 -35.16 -1.54
C GLN A 596 28.52 -34.57 -1.67
N PRO A 597 28.01 -34.36 -2.91
CA PRO A 597 26.67 -33.84 -3.11
C PRO A 597 25.65 -34.87 -2.60
N TRP A 598 24.96 -34.57 -1.49
CA TRP A 598 23.86 -35.40 -1.00
C TRP A 598 22.78 -35.50 -2.09
N THR A 599 22.66 -36.71 -2.64
CA THR A 599 21.53 -37.20 -3.42
C THR A 599 20.60 -37.93 -2.45
N PRO A 600 19.28 -37.65 -2.46
CA PRO A 600 18.34 -38.45 -1.67
C PRO A 600 18.40 -39.91 -2.11
N SER A 601 18.38 -40.80 -1.15
CA SER A 601 18.21 -42.24 -1.37
C SER A 601 16.75 -42.57 -1.68
N GLU A 602 16.54 -43.71 -2.35
CA GLU A 602 15.20 -44.25 -2.63
C GLU A 602 14.39 -44.43 -1.34
N ALA A 603 15.03 -44.84 -0.24
CA ALA A 603 14.41 -44.94 1.09
C ALA A 603 13.94 -43.59 1.66
N GLU A 604 14.68 -42.50 1.44
CA GLU A 604 14.26 -41.14 1.86
C GLU A 604 13.10 -40.61 0.99
N VAL A 605 12.98 -41.08 -0.26
CA VAL A 605 11.84 -40.78 -1.14
C VAL A 605 10.60 -41.55 -0.71
N GLU A 606 10.70 -42.87 -0.47
CA GLU A 606 9.56 -43.68 -0.01
C GLU A 606 9.11 -43.30 1.40
N GLN A 607 10.03 -42.99 2.33
CA GLN A 607 9.67 -42.42 3.64
C GLN A 607 8.86 -41.13 3.49
N PHE A 608 9.19 -40.27 2.52
CA PHE A 608 8.41 -39.06 2.25
C PHE A 608 7.05 -39.34 1.58
N VAL A 609 6.93 -40.41 0.79
CA VAL A 609 5.65 -40.88 0.24
C VAL A 609 4.73 -41.38 1.36
N GLU A 610 5.25 -42.24 2.25
CA GLU A 610 4.54 -42.80 3.40
C GLU A 610 4.15 -41.73 4.42
N GLU A 611 5.11 -40.90 4.86
CA GLU A 611 4.87 -39.86 5.88
C GLU A 611 3.76 -38.88 5.48
N ASN A 612 3.53 -38.68 4.19
CA ASN A 612 2.64 -37.64 3.66
C ASN A 612 1.42 -38.18 2.93
N GLU A 613 1.17 -39.50 2.99
CA GLU A 613 0.00 -40.17 2.39
C GLU A 613 -0.19 -39.77 0.91
N LEU A 614 0.90 -39.83 0.14
CA LEU A 614 0.86 -39.51 -1.29
C LEU A 614 0.20 -40.65 -2.07
N ASN A 615 -0.70 -40.32 -2.99
CA ASN A 615 -1.27 -41.30 -3.91
C ASN A 615 -0.24 -41.73 -4.96
N GLU A 616 -0.43 -42.92 -5.56
CA GLU A 616 0.55 -43.52 -6.48
C GLU A 616 0.97 -42.56 -7.60
N ARG A 617 0.03 -41.79 -8.16
CA ARG A 617 0.33 -40.80 -9.21
C ARG A 617 1.26 -39.68 -8.74
N ALA A 618 1.18 -39.27 -7.48
CA ALA A 618 2.09 -38.28 -6.90
C ALA A 618 3.41 -38.90 -6.42
N ALA A 619 3.39 -40.18 -5.99
CA ALA A 619 4.59 -40.95 -5.66
C ALA A 619 5.42 -41.24 -6.92
N ASP A 620 4.84 -41.78 -7.98
CA ASP A 620 5.49 -42.02 -9.27
C ASP A 620 6.05 -40.74 -9.88
N ALA A 621 5.32 -39.62 -9.79
CA ALA A 621 5.82 -38.32 -10.23
C ALA A 621 7.02 -37.79 -9.41
N LEU A 622 7.21 -38.28 -8.18
CA LEU A 622 8.37 -38.00 -7.33
C LEU A 622 9.52 -38.99 -7.61
N ARG A 623 9.22 -40.28 -7.81
CA ARG A 623 10.17 -41.34 -8.18
C ARG A 623 10.82 -41.09 -9.55
N SER A 624 10.04 -40.64 -10.54
CA SER A 624 10.46 -40.52 -11.93
C SER A 624 11.24 -39.24 -12.29
N ILE A 625 11.45 -38.32 -11.36
CA ILE A 625 12.19 -37.06 -11.60
C ILE A 625 13.64 -37.13 -11.10
N PRO A 626 14.58 -36.39 -11.73
CA PRO A 626 15.99 -36.39 -11.31
C PRO A 626 16.21 -36.09 -9.82
N ALA A 627 17.20 -36.75 -9.20
CA ALA A 627 17.50 -36.65 -7.77
C ALA A 627 17.74 -35.22 -7.24
N ILE A 628 18.23 -34.31 -8.10
CA ILE A 628 18.37 -32.87 -7.78
C ILE A 628 17.01 -32.21 -7.54
N ILE A 629 15.97 -32.65 -8.25
CA ILE A 629 14.61 -32.12 -8.15
C ILE A 629 13.88 -32.82 -6.99
N GLN A 630 14.07 -34.14 -6.79
CA GLN A 630 13.61 -34.86 -5.59
C GLN A 630 14.09 -34.17 -4.32
N LYS A 631 15.40 -33.86 -4.24
CA LYS A 631 16.03 -33.07 -3.19
C LYS A 631 15.29 -31.76 -2.90
N GLN A 632 15.02 -30.95 -3.93
CA GLN A 632 14.31 -29.68 -3.76
C GLN A 632 12.86 -29.85 -3.27
N VAL A 633 12.21 -30.99 -3.52
CA VAL A 633 10.86 -31.30 -3.02
C VAL A 633 10.90 -31.74 -1.55
N LEU A 634 11.89 -32.55 -1.19
CA LEU A 634 12.18 -33.02 0.18
C LEU A 634 12.62 -31.88 1.11
N GLU A 635 13.54 -31.01 0.66
CA GLU A 635 14.02 -29.83 1.39
C GLU A 635 12.92 -28.81 1.72
N GLN A 636 11.75 -28.88 1.06
CA GLN A 636 10.58 -28.08 1.40
C GLN A 636 9.77 -28.66 2.61
N GLY A 637 10.26 -29.73 3.26
CA GLY A 637 9.73 -30.31 4.49
C GLY A 637 8.43 -31.11 4.30
N SER A 638 7.85 -31.65 5.38
CA SER A 638 6.59 -32.40 5.30
C SER A 638 5.45 -31.62 4.62
N LEU A 639 4.51 -32.36 4.01
CA LEU A 639 3.26 -31.88 3.45
C LEU A 639 2.06 -32.04 4.43
N ARG A 640 2.27 -32.61 5.62
CA ARG A 640 1.24 -32.73 6.67
C ARG A 640 0.61 -31.36 6.96
N GLY A 641 -0.73 -31.32 7.03
CA GLY A 641 -1.51 -30.09 7.14
C GLY A 641 -1.85 -29.40 5.80
N CYS A 642 -1.32 -29.86 4.66
CA CYS A 642 -1.88 -29.51 3.35
C CYS A 642 -3.24 -30.20 3.17
N ARG A 643 -4.24 -29.49 2.64
CA ARG A 643 -5.59 -30.03 2.39
C ARG A 643 -5.59 -31.26 1.45
N GLU A 644 -4.66 -31.29 0.51
CA GLU A 644 -4.43 -32.38 -0.44
C GLU A 644 -2.91 -32.56 -0.63
N PRO A 645 -2.25 -33.48 0.11
CA PRO A 645 -0.78 -33.58 0.09
C PRO A 645 -0.26 -34.04 -1.28
N SER A 646 -0.98 -34.92 -1.97
CA SER A 646 -0.67 -35.36 -3.34
C SER A 646 -0.62 -34.19 -4.35
N ALA A 647 -1.60 -33.28 -4.31
CA ALA A 647 -1.61 -32.08 -5.13
C ALA A 647 -0.50 -31.10 -4.73
N GLY A 648 -0.21 -30.99 -3.42
CA GLY A 648 0.92 -30.24 -2.88
C GLY A 648 2.27 -30.74 -3.40
N CYS A 649 2.48 -32.06 -3.44
CA CYS A 649 3.70 -32.68 -3.98
C CYS A 649 3.87 -32.34 -5.47
N ILE A 650 2.86 -32.59 -6.30
CA ILE A 650 2.89 -32.26 -7.74
C ILE A 650 3.15 -30.77 -7.98
N GLY A 651 2.56 -29.89 -7.15
CA GLY A 651 2.81 -28.45 -7.17
C GLY A 651 4.26 -28.07 -6.84
N ARG A 652 4.90 -28.77 -5.89
CA ARG A 652 6.33 -28.62 -5.57
C ARG A 652 7.22 -29.16 -6.69
N ILE A 653 6.91 -30.33 -7.26
CA ILE A 653 7.64 -30.94 -8.39
C ILE A 653 7.67 -29.97 -9.57
N ALA A 654 6.52 -29.47 -10.01
CA ALA A 654 6.44 -28.52 -11.13
C ALA A 654 7.17 -27.18 -10.83
N LYS A 655 7.24 -26.77 -9.56
CA LYS A 655 8.02 -25.60 -9.13
C LYS A 655 9.52 -25.87 -9.15
N ALA A 656 9.97 -27.04 -8.68
CA ALA A 656 11.37 -27.44 -8.69
C ALA A 656 11.89 -27.67 -10.11
N GLN A 657 11.11 -28.32 -11.00
CA GLN A 657 11.42 -28.45 -12.43
C GLN A 657 11.63 -27.09 -13.11
N ARG A 658 10.74 -26.11 -12.88
CA ARG A 658 10.92 -24.75 -13.41
C ARG A 658 12.15 -24.05 -12.84
N SER A 659 12.50 -24.27 -11.57
CA SER A 659 13.73 -23.73 -10.98
C SER A 659 14.99 -24.40 -11.56
N ALA A 660 14.96 -25.71 -11.81
CA ALA A 660 16.06 -26.47 -12.36
C ALA A 660 16.36 -26.07 -13.81
N HIS A 661 15.34 -26.04 -14.68
CA HIS A 661 15.50 -25.66 -16.09
C HIS A 661 16.06 -24.23 -16.22
N VAL A 662 15.55 -23.29 -15.42
CA VAL A 662 16.07 -21.90 -15.38
C VAL A 662 17.49 -21.82 -14.80
N ALA A 663 17.90 -22.73 -13.91
CA ALA A 663 19.28 -22.79 -13.43
C ALA A 663 20.24 -23.38 -14.48
N GLU A 664 19.77 -24.34 -15.27
CA GLU A 664 20.52 -24.98 -16.37
C GLU A 664 20.69 -23.99 -17.54
N ASP A 665 19.61 -23.34 -17.98
CA ASP A 665 19.63 -22.23 -18.96
C ASP A 665 20.50 -21.04 -18.49
N ALA A 666 20.56 -20.75 -17.18
CA ALA A 666 21.38 -19.66 -16.63
C ALA A 666 22.85 -20.02 -16.41
N LEU A 667 23.22 -21.31 -16.48
CA LEU A 667 24.61 -21.77 -16.46
C LEU A 667 25.24 -21.77 -17.85
N GLN A 668 24.43 -21.87 -18.91
CA GLN A 668 24.91 -21.78 -20.28
C GLN A 668 25.19 -20.32 -20.66
N ALA A 669 26.44 -19.90 -20.49
CA ALA A 669 26.88 -18.56 -20.85
C ALA A 669 26.61 -18.27 -22.33
N PRO A 670 26.05 -17.09 -22.68
CA PRO A 670 25.83 -16.74 -24.08
C PRO A 670 27.16 -16.68 -24.82
N SER A 671 27.17 -17.12 -26.09
CA SER A 671 28.42 -17.14 -26.85
C SER A 671 28.92 -15.73 -27.14
N THR A 672 30.22 -15.60 -27.40
CA THR A 672 30.81 -14.34 -27.91
C THR A 672 30.05 -13.82 -29.12
N ASP A 673 29.55 -14.73 -29.94
CA ASP A 673 28.92 -14.46 -31.23
C ASP A 673 27.45 -14.02 -31.07
N GLU A 674 26.72 -14.59 -30.10
CA GLU A 674 25.41 -14.08 -29.66
C GLU A 674 25.51 -12.64 -29.14
N LEU A 675 26.57 -12.34 -28.36
CA LEU A 675 26.82 -11.01 -27.82
C LEU A 675 27.25 -10.01 -28.91
N SER A 676 28.10 -10.43 -29.86
CA SER A 676 28.47 -9.64 -31.04
C SER A 676 27.24 -9.29 -31.88
N ALA A 677 26.45 -10.31 -32.25
CA ALA A 677 25.25 -10.12 -33.05
C ALA A 677 24.21 -9.22 -32.36
N PHE A 678 24.08 -9.32 -31.02
CA PHE A 678 23.22 -8.42 -30.26
C PHE A 678 23.75 -6.97 -30.23
N ALA A 679 25.06 -6.77 -30.10
CA ALA A 679 25.66 -5.45 -30.16
C ALA A 679 25.47 -4.79 -31.53
N GLU A 680 25.72 -5.53 -32.61
CA GLU A 680 25.56 -5.09 -34.00
C GLU A 680 24.10 -4.78 -34.35
N GLN A 681 23.17 -5.73 -34.12
CA GLN A 681 21.74 -5.59 -34.44
C GLN A 681 21.08 -4.37 -33.77
N ASN A 682 21.64 -3.91 -32.66
CA ASN A 682 21.13 -2.81 -31.86
C ASN A 682 22.03 -1.56 -31.89
N SER A 683 23.11 -1.57 -32.69
CA SER A 683 24.08 -0.47 -32.82
C SER A 683 24.62 0.02 -31.46
N ILE A 684 25.01 -0.92 -30.60
CA ILE A 684 25.55 -0.64 -29.26
C ILE A 684 27.02 -0.23 -29.40
N GLY A 685 27.32 1.03 -29.11
CA GLY A 685 28.69 1.55 -29.21
C GLY A 685 29.66 0.91 -28.21
N ASP A 686 30.91 0.72 -28.66
CA ASP A 686 31.97 -0.11 -28.08
C ASP A 686 32.02 -0.12 -26.55
N ARG A 687 31.99 1.05 -25.90
CA ARG A 687 32.06 1.16 -24.44
C ARG A 687 30.92 0.43 -23.71
N ALA A 688 29.70 0.46 -24.25
CA ALA A 688 28.57 -0.27 -23.66
C ALA A 688 28.64 -1.77 -23.98
N THR A 689 29.28 -2.13 -25.10
CA THR A 689 29.55 -3.50 -25.54
C THR A 689 30.65 -4.15 -24.68
N SER A 690 31.74 -3.46 -24.34
CA SER A 690 32.74 -3.93 -23.37
C SER A 690 32.12 -4.19 -21.99
N ILE A 691 31.27 -3.28 -21.49
CA ILE A 691 30.56 -3.44 -20.21
C ILE A 691 29.59 -4.64 -20.25
N LEU A 692 29.09 -5.04 -21.43
CA LEU A 692 28.31 -6.26 -21.59
C LEU A 692 29.20 -7.51 -21.55
N TYR A 693 30.35 -7.52 -22.25
CA TYR A 693 31.32 -8.63 -22.20
C TYR A 693 31.93 -8.84 -20.81
N GLU A 694 32.17 -7.78 -20.05
CA GLU A 694 32.67 -7.81 -18.66
C GLU A 694 31.61 -8.24 -17.63
N ALA A 695 30.32 -8.24 -17.99
CA ALA A 695 29.25 -8.62 -17.08
C ALA A 695 29.18 -10.16 -16.87
N PRO A 696 28.77 -10.66 -15.69
CA PRO A 696 28.58 -12.11 -15.48
C PRO A 696 27.58 -12.73 -16.47
N ALA A 697 27.79 -14.00 -16.84
CA ALA A 697 26.95 -14.73 -17.81
C ALA A 697 25.43 -14.61 -17.56
N ALA A 698 24.98 -14.74 -16.31
CA ALA A 698 23.58 -14.58 -15.94
C ALA A 698 23.05 -13.12 -16.12
N VAL A 699 23.92 -12.11 -16.06
CA VAL A 699 23.59 -10.71 -16.40
C VAL A 699 23.50 -10.56 -17.92
N GLN A 700 24.45 -11.13 -18.67
CA GLN A 700 24.47 -11.11 -20.13
C GLN A 700 23.20 -11.73 -20.71
N ARG A 701 22.86 -12.96 -20.31
CA ARG A 701 21.63 -13.64 -20.78
C ARG A 701 20.37 -12.84 -20.42
N ALA A 702 20.27 -12.36 -19.17
CA ALA A 702 19.15 -11.51 -18.75
C ALA A 702 19.06 -10.15 -19.47
N VAL A 703 20.10 -9.68 -20.17
CA VAL A 703 20.06 -8.50 -21.06
C VAL A 703 19.56 -8.87 -22.46
N LEU A 704 19.97 -10.03 -22.99
CA LEU A 704 19.48 -10.62 -24.25
C LEU A 704 17.99 -10.97 -24.15
N ASP A 705 17.55 -11.60 -23.05
CA ASP A 705 16.15 -12.00 -22.79
C ASP A 705 15.17 -10.81 -22.74
N GLN A 706 15.67 -9.59 -22.58
CA GLN A 706 14.88 -8.36 -22.66
C GLN A 706 14.64 -7.89 -24.11
N GLY A 707 15.10 -8.67 -25.12
CA GLY A 707 14.85 -8.46 -26.54
C GLY A 707 15.65 -7.31 -27.15
N SER A 708 15.34 -6.91 -28.38
CA SER A 708 16.01 -5.79 -29.06
C SER A 708 15.90 -4.45 -28.28
N LEU A 709 16.88 -3.57 -28.49
CA LEU A 709 16.94 -2.17 -28.04
C LEU A 709 16.53 -1.19 -29.17
N GLN A 710 16.13 -1.67 -30.35
CA GLN A 710 15.65 -0.83 -31.44
C GLN A 710 14.47 0.05 -30.99
N GLY A 711 14.52 1.34 -31.34
CA GLY A 711 13.59 2.36 -30.85
C GLY A 711 14.00 3.04 -29.53
N CYS A 712 15.07 2.57 -28.84
CA CYS A 712 15.71 3.38 -27.81
C CYS A 712 16.44 4.58 -28.45
N ARG A 713 16.26 5.77 -27.89
CA ARG A 713 16.94 7.02 -28.35
C ARG A 713 18.46 6.96 -28.19
N ASP A 714 18.95 6.11 -27.29
CA ASP A 714 20.35 5.76 -27.08
C ASP A 714 20.40 4.27 -26.71
N PRO A 715 20.82 3.37 -27.64
CA PRO A 715 20.94 1.95 -27.37
C PRO A 715 22.05 1.61 -26.35
N GLY A 716 23.12 2.41 -26.29
CA GLY A 716 24.23 2.20 -25.35
C GLY A 716 23.82 2.46 -23.90
N ALA A 717 23.19 3.60 -23.64
CA ALA A 717 22.60 3.90 -22.33
C ALA A 717 21.46 2.92 -21.98
N GLY A 718 20.68 2.48 -23.00
CA GLY A 718 19.68 1.43 -22.85
C GLY A 718 20.27 0.10 -22.37
N CYS A 719 21.35 -0.36 -22.99
CA CYS A 719 22.08 -1.57 -22.62
C CYS A 719 22.64 -1.48 -21.18
N VAL A 720 23.38 -0.42 -20.86
CA VAL A 720 23.95 -0.21 -19.52
C VAL A 720 22.86 -0.12 -18.44
N GLY A 721 21.70 0.46 -18.78
CA GLY A 721 20.52 0.46 -17.91
C GLY A 721 19.96 -0.94 -17.64
N ARG A 722 19.92 -1.83 -18.64
CA ARG A 722 19.52 -3.23 -18.47
C ARG A 722 20.54 -4.04 -17.66
N ILE A 723 21.84 -3.86 -17.92
CA ILE A 723 22.95 -4.51 -17.19
C ILE A 723 22.83 -4.20 -15.69
N ARG A 724 22.71 -2.91 -15.32
CA ARG A 724 22.54 -2.49 -13.92
C ARG A 724 21.31 -3.12 -13.27
N LYS A 725 20.19 -3.19 -13.99
CA LYS A 725 18.94 -3.78 -13.49
C LYS A 725 19.05 -5.30 -13.28
N ALA A 726 19.75 -6.02 -14.16
CA ALA A 726 20.01 -7.45 -14.03
C ALA A 726 21.00 -7.76 -12.88
N GLN A 727 22.05 -6.94 -12.72
CA GLN A 727 22.95 -7.02 -11.56
C GLN A 727 22.21 -6.81 -10.22
N GLU A 728 21.30 -5.83 -10.17
CA GLU A 728 20.45 -5.60 -8.99
C GLU A 728 19.46 -6.74 -8.73
N ALA A 729 18.88 -7.33 -9.79
CA ALA A 729 18.01 -8.50 -9.69
C ALA A 729 18.74 -9.73 -9.09
N LEU A 730 19.99 -9.97 -9.50
CA LEU A 730 20.85 -11.01 -8.92
C LEU A 730 21.22 -10.71 -7.47
N ARG A 731 21.67 -9.48 -7.15
CA ARG A 731 22.03 -9.07 -5.78
C ARG A 731 20.86 -9.20 -4.80
N ASN A 732 19.64 -9.02 -5.29
CA ASN A 732 18.41 -9.15 -4.52
C ASN A 732 17.81 -10.58 -4.54
N GLY A 733 18.52 -11.57 -5.10
CA GLY A 733 18.11 -12.98 -5.12
C GLY A 733 16.88 -13.30 -6.00
N SER A 734 16.58 -12.46 -7.00
CA SER A 734 15.37 -12.59 -7.83
C SER A 734 15.63 -12.22 -9.30
N PRO A 735 16.33 -13.08 -10.07
CA PRO A 735 16.86 -12.76 -11.41
C PRO A 735 15.79 -12.40 -12.47
N HIS A 736 14.51 -12.73 -12.27
CA HIS A 736 13.48 -12.66 -13.32
C HIS A 736 12.22 -11.83 -12.99
N ALA A 737 12.15 -11.18 -11.83
CA ALA A 737 10.95 -10.45 -11.38
C ALA A 737 10.43 -9.36 -12.35
N GLY A 738 11.26 -8.89 -13.30
CA GLY A 738 10.90 -7.87 -14.29
C GLY A 738 10.55 -8.36 -15.71
N ILE A 739 10.80 -9.62 -16.06
CA ILE A 739 10.80 -10.07 -17.47
C ILE A 739 9.42 -10.58 -17.92
N SER A 740 8.83 -11.54 -17.19
CA SER A 740 7.62 -12.27 -17.62
C SER A 740 6.38 -11.41 -17.84
N ARG A 741 6.27 -10.25 -17.17
CA ARG A 741 5.13 -9.32 -17.35
C ARG A 741 5.22 -8.47 -18.62
N LYS A 742 6.42 -8.24 -19.18
CA LYS A 742 6.58 -7.41 -20.39
C LYS A 742 6.57 -8.24 -21.66
N ARG A 743 7.26 -9.38 -21.66
CA ARG A 743 7.30 -10.33 -22.78
C ARG A 743 5.89 -10.81 -23.16
N ARG A 744 5.10 -11.27 -22.17
CA ARG A 744 3.69 -11.66 -22.36
C ARG A 744 2.86 -10.61 -23.12
N ARG A 745 3.00 -9.33 -22.77
CA ARG A 745 2.26 -8.20 -23.38
C ARG A 745 2.84 -7.71 -24.72
N GLN A 746 3.89 -8.34 -25.24
CA GLN A 746 4.47 -8.05 -26.57
C GLN A 746 4.33 -9.25 -27.52
N GLU A 747 4.36 -10.49 -27.04
CA GLU A 747 3.96 -11.67 -27.81
C GLU A 747 2.46 -11.63 -28.13
N GLU A 748 1.59 -11.28 -27.15
CA GLU A 748 0.15 -11.03 -27.32
C GLU A 748 -0.20 -9.98 -28.42
N VAL A 749 0.77 -9.23 -28.94
CA VAL A 749 0.59 -8.17 -29.97
C VAL A 749 1.26 -8.54 -31.32
N ARG A 750 2.01 -9.66 -31.39
CA ARG A 750 2.72 -10.09 -32.61
C ARG A 750 2.38 -11.51 -33.09
N SER A 751 1.95 -12.42 -32.23
CA SER A 751 1.53 -13.77 -32.63
C SER A 751 0.03 -13.80 -33.00
N GLY A 752 -0.33 -13.12 -34.08
CA GLY A 752 -1.69 -13.12 -34.64
C GLY A 752 -2.01 -14.37 -35.46
N GLY A 753 -1.81 -15.56 -34.88
CA GLY A 753 -2.14 -16.86 -35.47
C GLY A 753 -2.99 -17.67 -34.46
N PRO A 754 -4.12 -18.27 -34.86
CA PRO A 754 -5.14 -18.68 -33.89
C PRO A 754 -4.92 -20.10 -33.34
N ASP A 755 -4.68 -20.19 -32.04
CA ASP A 755 -5.07 -21.38 -31.26
C ASP A 755 -5.69 -20.99 -29.91
N PHE A 756 -6.59 -21.84 -29.42
CA PHE A 756 -7.49 -21.59 -28.27
C PHE A 756 -6.71 -21.56 -26.94
N HIS A 757 -7.03 -20.82 -25.87
CA HIS A 757 -8.21 -20.04 -25.39
C HIS A 757 -7.66 -18.74 -24.67
N GLN A 758 -8.39 -17.78 -24.08
CA GLN A 758 -9.70 -17.85 -23.39
C GLN A 758 -10.30 -16.44 -23.17
N ASN A 759 -11.39 -16.07 -23.89
CA ASN A 759 -12.32 -15.02 -23.45
C ASN A 759 -13.61 -14.98 -24.28
N GLY A 760 -14.77 -14.87 -23.61
CA GLY A 760 -16.05 -14.31 -24.13
C GLY A 760 -16.80 -14.98 -25.30
N GLY A 761 -16.16 -15.75 -26.19
CA GLY A 761 -16.80 -16.31 -27.38
C GLY A 761 -17.85 -17.38 -27.07
N ARG A 762 -19.01 -17.34 -27.73
CA ARG A 762 -20.04 -18.39 -27.66
C ARG A 762 -19.42 -19.74 -28.08
N GLY A 763 -19.45 -20.71 -27.17
CA GLY A 763 -18.92 -22.05 -27.44
C GLY A 763 -19.76 -22.80 -28.47
N TRP A 764 -19.11 -23.59 -29.32
CA TRP A 764 -19.77 -24.52 -30.23
C TRP A 764 -20.62 -25.52 -29.43
N VAL A 765 -21.93 -25.51 -29.63
CA VAL A 765 -22.88 -26.33 -28.85
C VAL A 765 -22.84 -27.82 -29.27
N ASP A 766 -22.53 -28.11 -30.54
CA ASP A 766 -22.34 -29.47 -31.05
C ASP A 766 -20.97 -29.64 -31.76
N PRO A 767 -20.09 -30.55 -31.29
CA PRO A 767 -18.87 -30.94 -32.00
C PRO A 767 -19.09 -31.45 -33.44
N LYS A 768 -20.25 -32.07 -33.73
CA LYS A 768 -20.59 -32.53 -35.08
C LYS A 768 -20.80 -31.35 -36.04
N LEU A 769 -21.53 -30.33 -35.59
CA LEU A 769 -21.73 -29.11 -36.38
C LEU A 769 -20.41 -28.40 -36.67
N ARG A 770 -19.51 -28.30 -35.68
CA ARG A 770 -18.15 -27.79 -35.89
C ARG A 770 -17.40 -28.60 -36.97
N SER A 771 -17.51 -29.92 -36.91
CA SER A 771 -16.84 -30.83 -37.86
C SER A 771 -17.42 -30.68 -39.27
N ALA A 772 -18.73 -30.48 -39.40
CA ALA A 772 -19.40 -30.23 -40.66
C ALA A 772 -19.01 -28.86 -41.27
N VAL A 773 -18.94 -27.80 -40.47
CA VAL A 773 -18.49 -26.46 -40.94
C VAL A 773 -17.04 -26.51 -41.42
N GLU A 774 -16.12 -27.14 -40.69
CA GLU A 774 -14.71 -27.24 -41.12
C GLU A 774 -14.53 -28.14 -42.37
N ASN A 775 -15.37 -29.17 -42.55
CA ASN A 775 -15.38 -29.94 -43.79
C ASN A 775 -15.90 -29.11 -44.97
N PHE A 776 -16.99 -28.36 -44.80
CA PHE A 776 -17.56 -27.48 -45.83
C PHE A 776 -16.60 -26.36 -46.24
N VAL A 777 -15.87 -25.77 -45.28
CA VAL A 777 -14.80 -24.78 -45.55
C VAL A 777 -13.70 -25.36 -46.44
N ARG A 778 -13.37 -26.65 -46.30
CA ARG A 778 -12.37 -27.34 -47.15
C ARG A 778 -12.93 -27.77 -48.50
N GLU A 779 -14.15 -28.32 -48.53
CA GLU A 779 -14.81 -28.83 -49.74
C GLU A 779 -15.12 -27.73 -50.76
N PHE A 780 -15.45 -26.52 -50.28
CA PHE A 780 -15.78 -25.35 -51.10
C PHE A 780 -14.69 -24.28 -51.11
N GLU A 781 -13.47 -24.61 -50.67
CA GLU A 781 -12.28 -23.74 -50.63
C GLU A 781 -12.56 -22.31 -50.11
N LEU A 782 -13.38 -22.19 -49.06
CA LEU A 782 -13.86 -20.89 -48.59
C LEU A 782 -12.71 -20.02 -48.10
N SER A 783 -12.63 -18.80 -48.66
CA SER A 783 -11.64 -17.81 -48.22
C SER A 783 -11.68 -17.60 -46.70
N GLU A 784 -10.53 -17.40 -46.07
CA GLU A 784 -10.43 -17.39 -44.60
C GLU A 784 -11.35 -16.35 -43.95
N ARG A 785 -11.66 -15.25 -44.65
CA ARG A 785 -12.66 -14.27 -44.22
C ARG A 785 -14.08 -14.85 -44.21
N ALA A 786 -14.51 -15.54 -45.28
CA ALA A 786 -15.82 -16.19 -45.35
C ALA A 786 -15.94 -17.36 -44.36
N ALA A 787 -14.89 -18.16 -44.21
CA ALA A 787 -14.81 -19.22 -43.20
C ALA A 787 -14.95 -18.66 -41.77
N ASN A 788 -14.25 -17.56 -41.46
CA ASN A 788 -14.35 -16.91 -40.15
C ASN A 788 -15.70 -16.21 -39.90
N THR A 789 -16.41 -15.74 -40.94
CA THR A 789 -17.82 -15.34 -40.81
C THR A 789 -18.69 -16.53 -40.48
N LEU A 790 -18.64 -17.63 -41.26
CA LEU A 790 -19.47 -18.82 -41.03
C LEU A 790 -19.24 -19.43 -39.63
N ARG A 791 -18.00 -19.43 -39.12
CA ARG A 791 -17.64 -19.85 -37.76
C ARG A 791 -18.21 -18.97 -36.64
N GLN A 792 -18.65 -17.74 -36.93
CA GLN A 792 -19.19 -16.78 -35.95
C GLN A 792 -20.72 -16.65 -35.99
N GLU A 793 -21.37 -17.11 -37.06
CA GLU A 793 -22.82 -17.16 -37.20
C GLU A 793 -23.48 -18.16 -36.21
N PRO A 794 -24.77 -17.98 -35.87
CA PRO A 794 -25.51 -18.92 -35.02
C PRO A 794 -25.59 -20.35 -35.61
N PRO A 795 -25.75 -21.40 -34.78
CA PRO A 795 -25.86 -22.79 -35.23
C PRO A 795 -26.94 -23.01 -36.32
N GLU A 796 -28.06 -22.30 -36.22
CA GLU A 796 -29.19 -22.37 -37.14
C GLU A 796 -28.82 -21.86 -38.55
N VAL A 797 -27.95 -20.83 -38.62
CA VAL A 797 -27.44 -20.26 -39.88
C VAL A 797 -26.35 -21.16 -40.45
N GLN A 798 -25.47 -21.71 -39.60
CA GLN A 798 -24.47 -22.71 -40.01
C GLN A 798 -25.14 -23.95 -40.62
N GLU A 799 -26.17 -24.49 -39.97
CA GLU A 799 -26.95 -25.60 -40.52
C GLU A 799 -27.71 -25.22 -41.80
N ALA A 800 -28.26 -24.01 -41.91
CA ALA A 800 -28.95 -23.56 -43.13
C ALA A 800 -28.00 -23.48 -44.35
N VAL A 801 -26.74 -23.08 -44.14
CA VAL A 801 -25.69 -23.10 -45.17
C VAL A 801 -25.30 -24.55 -45.52
N LEU A 802 -25.03 -25.40 -44.51
CA LEU A 802 -24.66 -26.81 -44.71
C LEU A 802 -25.75 -27.64 -45.40
N ARG A 803 -27.03 -27.28 -45.24
CA ARG A 803 -28.18 -27.91 -45.93
C ARG A 803 -28.35 -27.46 -47.39
N GLY A 804 -27.44 -26.64 -47.93
CA GLY A 804 -27.35 -26.35 -49.37
C GLY A 804 -28.36 -25.34 -49.92
N ASN A 805 -28.92 -24.47 -49.07
CA ASN A 805 -29.80 -23.38 -49.53
C ASN A 805 -29.01 -22.37 -50.37
N ARG A 806 -29.25 -22.35 -51.69
CA ARG A 806 -28.56 -21.48 -52.67
C ARG A 806 -29.02 -20.01 -52.65
N GLY A 807 -29.11 -19.42 -51.46
CA GLY A 807 -29.30 -17.98 -51.25
C GLY A 807 -27.98 -17.32 -50.83
N SER A 808 -27.89 -15.99 -50.92
CA SER A 808 -26.74 -15.29 -50.33
C SER A 808 -26.79 -15.36 -48.80
N LEU A 809 -25.64 -15.32 -48.11
CA LEU A 809 -25.58 -15.44 -46.65
C LEU A 809 -26.42 -14.33 -45.97
N HIS A 810 -26.42 -13.12 -46.54
CA HIS A 810 -27.27 -12.00 -46.13
C HIS A 810 -28.78 -12.30 -46.24
N GLU A 811 -29.18 -13.03 -47.28
CA GLU A 811 -30.57 -13.40 -47.56
C GLU A 811 -31.05 -14.55 -46.67
N ILE A 812 -30.15 -15.45 -46.25
CA ILE A 812 -30.42 -16.48 -45.25
C ILE A 812 -30.65 -15.81 -43.88
N VAL A 813 -29.76 -14.90 -43.46
CA VAL A 813 -29.90 -14.14 -42.20
C VAL A 813 -31.18 -13.29 -42.17
N ALA A 814 -31.59 -12.71 -43.30
CA ALA A 814 -32.85 -11.98 -43.42
C ALA A 814 -34.12 -12.87 -43.31
N ARG A 815 -34.00 -14.19 -43.50
CA ARG A 815 -35.11 -15.15 -43.39
C ARG A 815 -35.17 -15.87 -42.02
N THR A 816 -34.10 -15.88 -41.25
CA THR A 816 -34.05 -16.53 -39.92
C THR A 816 -34.37 -15.61 -38.74
N GLN A 817 -34.40 -14.28 -38.94
CA GLN A 817 -34.87 -13.36 -37.90
C GLN A 817 -36.39 -13.41 -37.73
N PRO A 818 -36.92 -13.57 -36.51
CA PRO A 818 -38.37 -13.53 -36.28
C PRO A 818 -38.89 -12.11 -36.48
N SER A 819 -39.82 -11.94 -37.43
CA SER A 819 -40.49 -10.66 -37.66
C SER A 819 -41.40 -10.31 -36.46
N PHE A 820 -41.03 -9.28 -35.70
CA PHE A 820 -41.90 -8.72 -34.67
C PHE A 820 -43.13 -8.09 -35.32
N GLY A 821 -44.23 -8.85 -35.34
CA GLY A 821 -45.51 -8.43 -35.88
C GLY A 821 -46.14 -7.33 -35.03
N VAL A 822 -46.12 -6.08 -35.52
CA VAL A 822 -46.88 -4.97 -34.93
C VAL A 822 -48.37 -5.22 -35.20
N GLY A 823 -49.09 -5.65 -34.16
CA GLY A 823 -50.55 -5.82 -34.22
C GLY A 823 -51.28 -4.49 -34.42
N PRO A 824 -52.42 -4.47 -35.15
CA PRO A 824 -53.10 -3.22 -35.51
C PRO A 824 -53.90 -2.64 -34.33
N SER A 825 -53.54 -1.42 -33.91
CA SER A 825 -54.39 -0.59 -33.04
C SER A 825 -55.60 -0.05 -33.79
N LYS A 826 -56.73 0.08 -33.07
CA LYS A 826 -58.05 0.37 -33.64
C LYS A 826 -58.19 1.83 -34.11
N ALA A 827 -59.02 2.04 -35.13
CA ALA A 827 -59.33 3.36 -35.67
C ALA A 827 -60.33 4.15 -34.80
N CYS A 828 -60.23 5.48 -34.88
CA CYS A 828 -61.37 6.40 -34.81
C CYS A 828 -61.17 7.53 -35.84
N PRO A 829 -62.23 8.10 -36.44
CA PRO A 829 -62.10 8.92 -37.65
C PRO A 829 -62.15 10.44 -37.39
N VAL A 830 -61.37 11.18 -38.17
CA VAL A 830 -61.64 12.60 -38.50
C VAL A 830 -61.35 12.77 -40.00
N GLY A 831 -62.23 13.46 -40.72
CA GLY A 831 -62.09 13.68 -42.16
C GLY A 831 -62.78 14.96 -42.63
N GLY A 832 -62.23 15.58 -43.66
CA GLY A 832 -62.63 16.90 -44.18
C GLY A 832 -61.99 18.07 -43.41
N GLY A 833 -61.64 19.19 -44.06
CA GLY A 833 -61.68 19.45 -45.51
C GLY A 833 -61.78 20.94 -45.86
N ALA A 834 -60.64 21.60 -46.07
CA ALA A 834 -60.48 22.93 -46.69
C ALA A 834 -59.03 23.00 -47.21
N GLU A 835 -58.74 23.16 -48.50
CA GLU A 835 -58.91 24.31 -49.40
C GLU A 835 -57.80 25.38 -49.30
N CYS A 836 -57.37 25.86 -50.49
CA CYS A 836 -56.37 26.91 -50.75
C CYS A 836 -54.90 26.63 -50.29
N GLY A 837 -53.86 26.81 -51.11
CA GLY A 837 -53.80 27.08 -52.55
C GLY A 837 -52.53 27.85 -52.98
N ASN A 838 -51.97 27.53 -54.16
CA ASN A 838 -50.88 28.25 -54.85
C ASN A 838 -49.49 28.24 -54.15
N ARG A 839 -48.34 28.08 -54.82
CA ARG A 839 -47.96 28.37 -56.22
C ARG A 839 -46.84 27.42 -56.70
N THR A 840 -46.82 27.09 -57.99
CA THR A 840 -45.69 26.41 -58.66
C THR A 840 -44.81 27.40 -59.45
N GLY A 841 -43.52 27.08 -59.64
CA GLY A 841 -42.57 27.90 -60.40
C GLY A 841 -41.32 27.10 -60.84
N LEU A 842 -41.24 26.80 -62.13
CA LEU A 842 -40.15 26.11 -62.85
C LEU A 842 -39.16 27.14 -63.48
N PRO A 843 -38.11 26.76 -64.26
CA PRO A 843 -37.52 25.43 -64.54
C PRO A 843 -36.09 25.29 -63.92
N ALA A 844 -34.90 25.00 -64.53
CA ALA A 844 -34.45 24.72 -65.91
C ALA A 844 -32.96 24.23 -66.01
N TRP A 845 -32.60 23.59 -67.15
CA TRP A 845 -31.24 23.38 -67.73
C TRP A 845 -30.17 22.60 -66.90
N LEU A 846 -29.30 21.73 -67.45
CA LEU A 846 -29.20 21.09 -68.78
C LEU A 846 -28.39 19.75 -68.71
N VAL A 847 -28.67 18.82 -69.63
CA VAL A 847 -27.95 17.55 -69.84
C VAL A 847 -26.67 17.71 -70.69
N ARG A 848 -25.58 17.03 -70.31
CA ARG A 848 -24.61 16.44 -71.27
C ARG A 848 -23.88 15.21 -70.67
N SER A 849 -23.22 14.42 -71.53
CA SER A 849 -22.97 12.98 -71.24
C SER A 849 -21.66 12.42 -71.83
N ARG A 850 -21.31 11.21 -71.35
CA ARG A 850 -20.38 10.18 -71.90
C ARG A 850 -18.87 10.25 -71.59
N GLY A 851 -18.29 9.05 -71.43
CA GLY A 851 -16.91 8.75 -71.03
C GLY A 851 -16.90 7.83 -69.80
N ALA A 852 -17.04 6.50 -69.83
CA ALA A 852 -16.60 5.40 -70.72
C ALA A 852 -15.24 4.79 -70.32
N GLY A 853 -15.23 3.49 -69.98
CA GLY A 853 -14.07 2.74 -69.44
C GLY A 853 -13.98 2.80 -67.89
N SER A 854 -13.59 1.76 -67.16
CA SER A 854 -13.26 0.36 -67.53
C SER A 854 -13.80 -0.63 -66.47
N ARG A 855 -13.86 -1.91 -66.81
CA ARG A 855 -14.20 -3.01 -65.88
C ARG A 855 -12.99 -3.42 -65.02
N GLY A 856 -13.26 -4.04 -63.88
CA GLY A 856 -12.23 -4.58 -62.97
C GLY A 856 -12.81 -5.44 -61.85
N ASN A 857 -13.60 -6.47 -62.19
CA ASN A 857 -13.95 -7.52 -61.22
C ASN A 857 -12.72 -8.39 -60.96
N ILE A 858 -12.46 -8.70 -59.70
CA ILE A 858 -11.88 -9.96 -59.24
C ILE A 858 -12.77 -10.43 -58.08
N GLU A 859 -12.97 -11.74 -57.97
CA GLU A 859 -13.99 -12.41 -57.15
C GLU A 859 -13.59 -12.56 -55.66
#